data_AF-A0A0S2KFZ1-F1
#
_entry.id   AF-A0A0S2KFZ1-F1
#
_cell.length_a   1.000
_cell.length_b   1.000
_cell.length_c   1.000
_cell.angle_alpha   90.00
_cell.angle_beta   90.00
_cell.angle_gamma   90.00
#
_symmetry.space_group_name_H-M   'P 1'
#
loop_
_entity.id
_entity.type
_entity.pdbx_description
1 polymer ?
#
loop_
_entity_poly.entity_id
_entity_poly.type
_entity_poly.pdbx_seq_one_letter_code
_entity_poly.pdbx_strand_id
1 'polypeptide(L)'
;MKKSSLVLLLSLLFATVLHARTPFTDQVDDSLLKAVFPEASHFSAKQGTPPVFTAYGPADQQGNAPIIGYVFQTSDLPPEEIGFSSTIDVLAGLDLTATVTAIRILDYNESFRSSRGDFMGGPVFRGQFRQKPLTDEFRVGRDIDGVSRATITSWATTRGIYNAARRVAAVYLPDSGISAQVDTASNIKAHMEPLSWAQMLDKGLISELKHGYPDGTELGLAFTYMGHEALGEILIGADAYSTAERAASSRFDDGKLMLTGIFGNASDPFRQERLSIQQGDITYPMPRLRTVYAGSANEGKIAEPGTSNFAVAMVLDPGMDFTQPFTIFYDPQNGQSPASVEVQIQGVQLDLALGREVQAPDADLAMGSPGSDINWLRVAGLLAVFWLVMAAFMTKNARLRWTALSVTLVYLGFVTGGFLSVSHITNTINLGPSMILGDIPLLLMVLFTLITTLIWGRIFCSTVCPFGALQDFISRFSPKRWQRNVPAWLHDRAIYIKYGVLALLIVMAVVQSGVSIFQYFEPFGTLFFYSSSLVLWTLLALILLASTVVKRFYCRYMCPLGAALGVLSLVSISRIKRVEQCTVCKVCEHACPTGAIRKEKVDFKECVRCDICESKLIQKAGVCKHSVASLEYRGVIVRG
;
A
#
# COMPACT_ATOMS: atom_id res chain seq x y z
N MET A 1 21.61 24.65 45.55
CA MET A 1 22.52 24.77 44.39
C MET A 1 22.93 23.41 43.78
N LYS A 2 21.99 22.49 43.45
CA LYS A 2 22.36 21.20 42.80
C LYS A 2 21.40 20.67 41.71
N LYS A 3 20.34 21.41 41.34
CA LYS A 3 19.42 20.98 40.25
C LYS A 3 19.59 21.77 38.94
N SER A 4 20.21 22.95 38.97
CA SER A 4 20.33 23.81 37.77
C SER A 4 21.52 23.44 36.87
N SER A 5 22.56 22.78 37.38
CA SER A 5 23.73 22.42 36.56
C SER A 5 23.54 21.20 35.67
N LEU A 6 22.59 20.30 35.98
CA LEU A 6 22.33 19.11 35.14
C LEU A 6 21.53 19.47 33.87
N VAL A 7 20.66 20.49 33.96
CA VAL A 7 19.87 20.99 32.82
C VAL A 7 20.76 21.76 31.85
N LEU A 8 21.76 22.50 32.35
CA LEU A 8 22.71 23.23 31.51
C LEU A 8 23.71 22.30 30.78
N LEU A 9 24.09 21.17 31.38
CA LEU A 9 24.98 20.21 30.74
C LEU A 9 24.27 19.42 29.62
N LEU A 10 22.97 19.14 29.78
CA LEU A 10 22.17 18.48 28.74
C LEU A 10 21.88 19.40 27.55
N SER A 11 21.73 20.71 27.77
CA SER A 11 21.53 21.68 26.68
C SER A 11 22.81 21.96 25.89
N LEU A 12 23.98 21.82 26.50
CA LEU A 12 25.28 21.96 25.82
C LEU A 12 25.68 20.72 25.00
N LEU A 13 25.19 19.52 25.34
CA LEU A 13 25.40 18.29 24.54
C LEU A 13 24.57 18.24 23.26
N PHE A 14 23.54 19.08 23.12
CA PHE A 14 22.74 19.21 21.89
C PHE A 14 23.26 20.30 20.93
N ALA A 15 24.26 21.09 21.34
CA ALA A 15 24.68 22.29 20.60
C ALA A 15 25.80 22.06 19.57
N THR A 16 26.27 20.83 19.36
CA THR A 16 27.39 20.55 18.44
C THR A 16 27.05 19.54 17.34
N VAL A 17 25.95 19.76 16.61
CA VAL A 17 25.69 19.14 15.29
C VAL A 17 25.15 20.20 14.32
N LEU A 18 25.85 21.33 14.22
CA LEU A 18 25.46 22.46 13.37
C LEU A 18 26.61 22.92 12.49
N HIS A 19 27.33 22.00 11.85
CA HIS A 19 28.28 22.33 10.79
C HIS A 19 28.29 21.24 9.71
N ALA A 20 27.35 21.36 8.75
CA ALA A 20 27.42 20.93 7.33
C ALA A 20 25.99 20.80 6.74
N ARG A 21 25.26 21.92 6.62
CA ARG A 21 23.90 21.94 6.04
C ARG A 21 23.93 22.41 4.58
N THR A 22 23.56 21.52 3.66
CA THR A 22 23.09 21.77 2.27
C THR A 22 22.23 20.58 1.82
N PRO A 23 21.31 20.81 0.88
CA PRO A 23 19.99 21.38 1.19
C PRO A 23 19.15 20.36 2.00
N PHE A 24 18.41 20.86 3.00
CA PHE A 24 17.35 20.17 3.73
C PHE A 24 16.12 21.12 3.67
N THR A 25 15.74 21.53 2.47
CA THR A 25 14.64 22.48 2.32
C THR A 25 13.37 21.70 2.12
N ASP A 26 12.67 21.41 3.22
CA ASP A 26 11.33 20.81 3.21
C ASP A 26 10.26 21.82 2.74
N GLN A 27 10.63 23.10 2.64
CA GLN A 27 9.75 24.20 2.23
C GLN A 27 10.06 24.66 0.81
N VAL A 28 9.27 24.20 -0.14
CA VAL A 28 9.34 24.65 -1.53
C VAL A 28 8.85 26.10 -1.62
N ASP A 29 9.76 27.02 -1.94
CA ASP A 29 9.45 28.43 -2.18
C ASP A 29 9.37 28.73 -3.70
N ASP A 30 8.86 29.92 -4.03
CA ASP A 30 8.73 30.38 -5.42
C ASP A 30 10.07 30.39 -6.17
N SER A 31 11.20 30.55 -5.45
CA SER A 31 12.53 30.55 -6.06
C SER A 31 12.90 29.16 -6.56
N LEU A 32 12.60 28.11 -5.78
CA LEU A 32 12.80 26.72 -6.14
C LEU A 32 11.85 26.28 -7.26
N LEU A 33 10.58 26.69 -7.19
CA LEU A 33 9.60 26.46 -8.27
C LEU A 33 10.08 27.07 -9.59
N LYS A 34 10.51 28.33 -9.56
CA LYS A 34 11.06 29.02 -10.73
C LYS A 34 12.36 28.39 -11.23
N ALA A 35 13.14 27.77 -10.34
CA ALA A 35 14.39 27.09 -10.70
C ALA A 35 14.18 25.75 -11.42
N VAL A 36 13.03 25.10 -11.22
CA VAL A 36 12.63 23.88 -11.96
C VAL A 36 11.71 24.18 -13.13
N PHE A 37 10.96 25.29 -13.11
CA PHE A 37 10.08 25.72 -14.19
C PHE A 37 10.26 27.21 -14.52
N PRO A 38 11.33 27.59 -15.25
CA PRO A 38 11.68 29.00 -15.47
C PRO A 38 10.66 29.78 -16.30
N GLU A 39 9.90 29.12 -17.17
CA GLU A 39 8.94 29.74 -18.09
C GLU A 39 7.64 30.19 -17.41
N ALA A 40 7.36 29.69 -16.21
CA ALA A 40 6.14 30.00 -15.47
C ALA A 40 6.14 31.44 -14.95
N SER A 41 5.10 32.22 -15.25
CA SER A 41 4.94 33.57 -14.71
C SER A 41 4.65 33.54 -13.20
N HIS A 42 3.85 32.57 -12.76
CA HIS A 42 3.50 32.31 -11.37
C HIS A 42 3.06 30.85 -11.19
N PHE A 43 2.92 30.42 -9.93
CA PHE A 43 2.53 29.07 -9.55
C PHE A 43 1.27 29.08 -8.66
N SER A 44 0.48 28.01 -8.74
CA SER A 44 -0.59 27.77 -7.75
C SER A 44 0.01 27.35 -6.41
N ALA A 45 -0.82 27.37 -5.36
CA ALA A 45 -0.56 26.54 -4.19
C ALA A 45 -0.54 25.05 -4.59
N LYS A 46 0.22 24.24 -3.86
CA LYS A 46 0.29 22.79 -4.07
C LYS A 46 -1.09 22.15 -3.84
N GLN A 47 -1.63 21.47 -4.85
CA GLN A 47 -3.00 20.97 -4.84
C GLN A 47 -3.17 19.72 -5.73
N GLY A 48 -4.30 19.03 -5.56
CA GLY A 48 -4.69 17.83 -6.33
C GLY A 48 -4.04 16.51 -5.86
N THR A 49 -4.28 15.42 -6.60
CA THR A 49 -3.82 14.05 -6.27
C THR A 49 -3.33 13.33 -7.53
N PRO A 50 -2.01 13.13 -7.76
CA PRO A 50 -0.90 13.51 -6.88
C PRO A 50 -0.76 15.02 -6.66
N PRO A 51 -0.20 15.49 -5.54
CA PRO A 51 -0.11 16.91 -5.26
C PRO A 51 0.93 17.61 -6.14
N VAL A 52 0.51 18.68 -6.83
CA VAL A 52 1.36 19.45 -7.75
C VAL A 52 1.18 20.96 -7.56
N PHE A 53 2.20 21.73 -7.88
CA PHE A 53 2.08 23.16 -8.14
C PHE A 53 1.78 23.34 -9.63
N THR A 54 0.67 23.99 -9.96
CA THR A 54 0.33 24.31 -11.35
C THR A 54 1.16 25.51 -11.80
N ALA A 55 1.89 25.36 -12.90
CA ALA A 55 2.67 26.43 -13.52
C ALA A 55 1.83 27.15 -14.57
N TYR A 56 1.74 28.48 -14.46
CA TYR A 56 0.98 29.31 -15.38
C TYR A 56 1.89 30.15 -16.28
N GLY A 57 1.55 30.25 -17.56
CA GLY A 57 2.22 31.11 -18.53
C GLY A 57 1.93 32.59 -18.31
N PRO A 58 2.48 33.47 -19.16
CA PRO A 58 2.09 34.89 -19.16
C PRO A 58 0.60 35.04 -19.44
N ALA A 59 -0.05 35.97 -18.73
CA ALA A 59 -1.47 36.24 -18.93
C ALA A 59 -1.75 36.80 -20.33
N ASP A 60 -2.85 36.37 -20.94
CA ASP A 60 -3.37 36.94 -22.18
C ASP A 60 -3.90 38.36 -21.97
N GLN A 61 -4.32 39.01 -23.07
CA GLN A 61 -4.87 40.37 -23.01
C GLN A 61 -6.18 40.47 -22.21
N GLN A 62 -6.83 39.35 -21.89
CA GLN A 62 -8.00 39.26 -21.03
C GLN A 62 -7.66 38.91 -19.57
N GLY A 63 -6.38 38.74 -19.22
CA GLY A 63 -5.92 38.44 -17.87
C GLY A 63 -5.94 36.94 -17.52
N ASN A 64 -6.23 36.04 -18.46
CA ASN A 64 -6.19 34.60 -18.22
C ASN A 64 -4.76 34.08 -18.46
N ALA A 65 -4.21 33.39 -17.47
CA ALA A 65 -2.92 32.74 -17.61
C ALA A 65 -3.13 31.27 -17.99
N PRO A 66 -2.65 30.79 -19.14
CA PRO A 66 -2.79 29.40 -19.53
C PRO A 66 -1.91 28.52 -18.63
N ILE A 67 -2.37 27.29 -18.35
CA ILE A 67 -1.53 26.28 -17.70
C ILE A 67 -0.46 25.87 -18.70
N ILE A 68 0.79 25.81 -18.26
CA ILE A 68 1.93 25.40 -19.10
C ILE A 68 2.63 24.14 -18.55
N GLY A 69 2.29 23.71 -17.35
CA GLY A 69 2.83 22.50 -16.74
C GLY A 69 2.57 22.39 -15.24
N TYR A 70 3.29 21.48 -14.61
CA TYR A 70 3.16 21.11 -13.22
C TYR A 70 4.54 20.96 -12.57
N VAL A 71 4.62 21.18 -11.26
CA VAL A 71 5.83 20.92 -10.46
C VAL A 71 5.44 20.00 -9.30
N PHE A 72 6.23 18.99 -8.99
CA PHE A 72 5.93 17.99 -7.95
C PHE A 72 7.19 17.62 -7.15
N GLN A 73 7.00 17.09 -5.93
CA GLN A 73 8.08 16.50 -5.14
C GLN A 73 7.97 14.98 -5.13
N THR A 74 9.10 14.29 -5.20
CA THR A 74 9.13 12.82 -5.15
C THR A 74 8.64 12.28 -3.81
N SER A 75 8.85 13.01 -2.71
CA SER A 75 8.39 12.61 -1.37
C SER A 75 6.87 12.54 -1.22
N ASP A 76 6.09 13.21 -2.08
CA ASP A 76 4.63 13.14 -2.01
C ASP A 76 4.03 11.92 -2.73
N LEU A 77 4.87 11.13 -3.40
CA LEU A 77 4.48 10.12 -4.38
C LEU A 77 4.98 8.72 -3.97
N PRO A 78 4.53 8.15 -2.83
CA PRO A 78 5.06 6.89 -2.29
C PRO A 78 4.73 5.67 -3.18
N PRO A 79 5.62 4.64 -3.27
CA PRO A 79 6.81 4.45 -2.45
C PRO A 79 7.96 5.35 -2.91
N GLU A 80 8.66 5.94 -1.95
CA GLU A 80 9.89 6.68 -2.20
C GLU A 80 11.04 5.70 -2.49
N GLU A 81 11.88 6.05 -3.45
CA GLU A 81 13.09 5.29 -3.74
C GLU A 81 14.14 5.53 -2.64
N ILE A 82 14.74 4.45 -2.16
CA ILE A 82 15.76 4.48 -1.11
C ILE A 82 17.13 4.47 -1.79
N GLY A 83 17.95 5.48 -1.50
CA GLY A 83 19.36 5.52 -1.86
C GLY A 83 20.18 4.49 -1.07
N PHE A 84 21.49 4.70 -0.98
CA PHE A 84 22.36 3.80 -0.23
C PHE A 84 22.10 3.88 1.29
N SER A 85 21.58 5.00 1.81
CA SER A 85 21.33 5.17 3.25
C SER A 85 19.93 5.69 3.63
N SER A 86 19.27 6.49 2.78
CA SER A 86 17.93 7.04 3.05
C SER A 86 17.17 7.35 1.76
N THR A 87 15.91 7.80 1.87
CA THR A 87 15.18 8.38 0.74
C THR A 87 15.83 9.69 0.28
N ILE A 88 15.51 10.08 -0.96
CA ILE A 88 16.05 11.25 -1.66
C ILE A 88 14.86 12.06 -2.17
N ASP A 89 14.70 13.29 -1.65
CA ASP A 89 13.63 14.19 -2.06
C ASP A 89 14.09 15.11 -3.19
N VAL A 90 13.28 15.15 -4.24
CA VAL A 90 13.56 15.88 -5.48
C VAL A 90 12.32 16.66 -5.90
N LEU A 91 12.51 17.95 -6.16
CA LEU A 91 11.55 18.79 -6.86
C LEU A 91 11.79 18.69 -8.37
N ALA A 92 10.74 18.42 -9.14
CA ALA A 92 10.82 18.31 -10.60
C ALA A 92 9.66 19.05 -11.28
N GLY A 93 9.96 19.74 -12.38
CA GLY A 93 8.96 20.35 -13.26
C GLY A 93 8.63 19.43 -14.44
N LEU A 94 7.38 19.47 -14.89
CA LEU A 94 6.83 18.66 -15.99
C LEU A 94 5.91 19.53 -16.85
N ASP A 95 6.21 19.67 -18.14
CA ASP A 95 5.37 20.43 -19.06
C ASP A 95 4.18 19.61 -19.60
N LEU A 96 3.31 20.25 -20.39
CA LEU A 96 2.13 19.61 -20.99
C LEU A 96 2.46 18.54 -22.03
N THR A 97 3.69 18.48 -22.53
CA THR A 97 4.16 17.45 -23.48
C THR A 97 4.74 16.24 -22.77
N ALA A 98 4.59 16.16 -21.44
CA ALA A 98 5.21 15.16 -20.59
C ALA A 98 6.75 15.19 -20.65
N THR A 99 7.34 16.39 -20.69
CA THR A 99 8.78 16.59 -20.64
C THR A 99 9.20 17.19 -19.30
N VAL A 100 10.20 16.57 -18.65
CA VAL A 100 10.78 17.07 -17.40
C VAL A 100 11.60 18.33 -17.71
N THR A 101 11.18 19.47 -17.18
CA THR A 101 11.78 20.78 -17.51
C THR A 101 13.10 21.00 -16.80
N ALA A 102 13.16 20.71 -15.49
CA ALA A 102 14.38 20.64 -14.69
C ALA A 102 14.10 20.02 -13.31
N ILE A 103 15.18 19.67 -12.59
CA ILE A 103 15.12 19.14 -11.21
C ILE A 103 15.92 19.96 -10.19
N ARG A 104 15.57 19.81 -8.91
CA ARG A 104 16.33 20.24 -7.74
C ARG A 104 16.27 19.18 -6.64
N ILE A 105 17.44 18.81 -6.12
CA ILE A 105 17.52 17.96 -4.93
C ILE A 105 17.18 18.84 -3.71
N LEU A 106 16.18 18.42 -2.94
CA LEU A 106 15.68 19.16 -1.77
C LEU A 106 16.32 18.66 -0.48
N ASP A 107 16.38 17.34 -0.32
CA ASP A 107 17.03 16.67 0.79
C ASP A 107 17.51 15.26 0.44
N TYR A 108 18.64 14.85 1.00
CA TYR A 108 19.09 13.47 1.08
C TYR A 108 20.16 13.24 2.15
N ASN A 109 20.15 12.04 2.73
CA ASN A 109 21.15 11.59 3.69
C ASN A 109 21.92 10.37 3.18
N GLU A 110 23.16 10.59 2.74
CA GLU A 110 24.02 9.55 2.16
C GLU A 110 25.37 9.44 2.86
N SER A 111 25.84 8.21 3.04
CA SER A 111 27.10 7.91 3.74
C SER A 111 28.31 8.64 3.15
N PHE A 112 28.37 8.79 1.82
CA PHE A 112 29.47 9.46 1.12
C PHE A 112 29.43 10.99 1.19
N ARG A 113 28.33 11.60 1.64
CA ARG A 113 28.19 13.06 1.75
C ARG A 113 29.25 13.68 2.66
N SER A 114 29.57 13.01 3.77
CA SER A 114 30.57 13.46 4.75
C SER A 114 31.98 13.65 4.16
N SER A 115 32.29 12.93 3.07
CA SER A 115 33.61 12.95 2.42
C SER A 115 33.62 13.67 1.06
N ARG A 116 32.48 13.79 0.38
CA ARG A 116 32.39 14.31 -1.00
C ARG A 116 31.50 15.55 -1.17
N GLY A 117 30.84 16.01 -0.12
CA GLY A 117 29.92 17.14 -0.20
C GLY A 117 28.64 16.80 -0.97
N ASP A 118 27.98 17.80 -1.53
CA ASP A 118 26.73 17.65 -2.28
C ASP A 118 26.98 17.18 -3.72
N PHE A 119 27.12 15.87 -3.91
CA PHE A 119 27.42 15.28 -5.21
C PHE A 119 26.18 15.08 -6.10
N MET A 120 24.97 15.03 -5.52
CA MET A 120 23.71 14.92 -6.27
C MET A 120 23.15 16.28 -6.69
N GLY A 121 23.37 17.33 -5.89
CA GLY A 121 22.98 18.70 -6.20
C GLY A 121 23.90 19.40 -7.20
N GLY A 122 24.94 18.74 -7.70
CA GLY A 122 25.87 19.28 -8.69
C GLY A 122 25.21 19.58 -10.05
N PRO A 123 25.75 20.56 -10.82
CA PRO A 123 25.18 20.96 -12.11
C PRO A 123 25.27 19.85 -13.19
N VAL A 124 26.26 18.96 -13.08
CA VAL A 124 26.48 17.86 -14.03
C VAL A 124 25.34 16.84 -13.94
N PHE A 125 25.03 16.33 -12.74
CA PHE A 125 23.96 15.34 -12.58
C PHE A 125 22.58 15.94 -12.86
N ARG A 126 22.27 17.09 -12.25
CA ARG A 126 20.97 17.77 -12.45
C ARG A 126 20.75 18.27 -13.88
N GLY A 127 21.82 18.63 -14.58
CA GLY A 127 21.75 19.18 -15.94
C GLY A 127 21.14 18.20 -16.94
N GLN A 128 21.31 16.91 -16.71
CA GLN A 128 20.86 15.84 -17.61
C GLN A 128 19.34 15.67 -17.65
N PHE A 129 18.62 16.13 -16.63
CA PHE A 129 17.15 16.08 -16.57
C PHE A 129 16.48 17.31 -17.18
N ARG A 130 17.24 18.27 -17.73
CA ARG A 130 16.66 19.46 -18.34
C ARG A 130 16.05 19.10 -19.69
N GLN A 131 14.78 19.46 -19.87
CA GLN A 131 14.03 19.22 -21.11
C GLN A 131 14.07 17.74 -21.54
N LYS A 132 13.98 16.83 -20.57
CA LYS A 132 14.08 15.39 -20.82
C LYS A 132 12.68 14.77 -20.97
N PRO A 133 12.33 14.19 -22.12
CA PRO A 133 10.97 13.68 -22.36
C PRO A 133 10.73 12.40 -21.55
N LEU A 134 9.53 12.23 -20.97
CA LEU A 134 9.16 11.01 -20.22
C LEU A 134 8.97 9.77 -21.10
N THR A 135 9.07 9.92 -22.43
CA THR A 135 9.22 8.78 -23.35
C THR A 135 10.53 8.04 -23.11
N ASP A 136 11.55 8.70 -22.55
CA ASP A 136 12.79 8.06 -22.11
C ASP A 136 12.53 7.32 -20.79
N GLU A 137 13.16 6.16 -20.59
CA GLU A 137 12.96 5.36 -19.37
C GLU A 137 13.88 5.79 -18.20
N PHE A 138 14.62 6.89 -18.38
CA PHE A 138 15.51 7.51 -17.39
C PHE A 138 16.48 6.48 -16.77
N ARG A 139 17.09 5.64 -17.59
CA ARG A 139 18.01 4.60 -17.09
C ARG A 139 19.39 5.17 -16.81
N VAL A 140 19.95 4.85 -15.65
CA VAL A 140 21.30 5.26 -15.30
C VAL A 140 22.32 4.46 -16.09
N GLY A 141 23.23 5.14 -16.80
CA GLY A 141 24.21 4.54 -17.72
C GLY A 141 23.78 4.55 -19.19
N ARG A 142 22.50 4.81 -19.47
CA ARG A 142 21.97 4.93 -20.84
C ARG A 142 21.40 6.33 -21.10
N ASP A 143 20.40 6.71 -20.31
CA ASP A 143 19.67 7.97 -20.47
C ASP A 143 20.20 9.07 -19.53
N ILE A 144 20.84 8.67 -18.42
CA ILE A 144 21.40 9.53 -17.37
C ILE A 144 22.74 8.96 -16.91
N ASP A 145 23.82 9.71 -16.99
CA ASP A 145 25.11 9.39 -16.39
C ASP A 145 25.00 9.32 -14.86
N GLY A 146 25.43 8.17 -14.31
CA GLY A 146 25.55 7.98 -12.88
C GLY A 146 26.74 8.71 -12.28
N VAL A 147 26.66 9.05 -10.99
CA VAL A 147 27.79 9.62 -10.25
C VAL A 147 28.76 8.50 -9.86
N SER A 148 30.04 8.65 -10.23
CA SER A 148 31.05 7.62 -9.98
C SER A 148 31.15 7.25 -8.50
N ARG A 149 30.98 5.95 -8.20
CA ARG A 149 30.93 5.35 -6.84
C ARG A 149 29.69 5.71 -6.01
N ALA A 150 28.66 6.29 -6.62
CA ALA A 150 27.36 6.54 -6.00
C ALA A 150 26.22 5.95 -6.85
N THR A 151 26.44 4.76 -7.43
CA THR A 151 25.53 4.12 -8.39
C THR A 151 24.13 3.87 -7.81
N ILE A 152 24.02 3.44 -6.55
CA ILE A 152 22.74 3.18 -5.88
C ILE A 152 21.97 4.50 -5.70
N THR A 153 22.64 5.54 -5.20
CA THR A 153 22.07 6.89 -5.02
C THR A 153 21.63 7.49 -6.37
N SER A 154 22.45 7.40 -7.41
CA SER A 154 22.10 7.86 -8.75
C SER A 154 20.91 7.12 -9.32
N TRP A 155 20.89 5.79 -9.19
CA TRP A 155 19.77 4.96 -9.61
C TRP A 155 18.47 5.34 -8.89
N ALA A 156 18.48 5.39 -7.55
CA ALA A 156 17.30 5.72 -6.74
C ALA A 156 16.76 7.11 -7.05
N THR A 157 17.64 8.10 -7.21
CA THR A 157 17.23 9.48 -7.54
C THR A 157 16.57 9.54 -8.91
N THR A 158 17.22 8.98 -9.92
CA THR A 158 16.70 8.98 -11.29
C THR A 158 15.38 8.22 -11.39
N ARG A 159 15.30 7.07 -10.72
CA ARG A 159 14.10 6.23 -10.66
C ARG A 159 12.95 6.94 -9.96
N GLY A 160 13.22 7.60 -8.85
CA GLY A 160 12.23 8.35 -8.07
C GLY A 160 11.63 9.49 -8.88
N ILE A 161 12.47 10.23 -9.62
CA ILE A 161 12.01 11.29 -10.54
C ILE A 161 11.11 10.70 -11.62
N TYR A 162 11.53 9.63 -12.29
CA TYR A 162 10.77 9.00 -13.37
C TYR A 162 9.40 8.48 -12.90
N ASN A 163 9.38 7.74 -11.79
CA ASN A 163 8.15 7.17 -11.21
C ASN A 163 7.17 8.26 -10.77
N ALA A 164 7.68 9.29 -10.10
CA ALA A 164 6.89 10.44 -9.67
C ALA A 164 6.31 11.21 -10.88
N ALA A 165 7.14 11.49 -11.89
CA ALA A 165 6.73 12.19 -13.10
C ALA A 165 5.67 11.43 -13.88
N ARG A 166 5.81 10.11 -14.03
CA ARG A 166 4.80 9.26 -14.68
C ARG A 166 3.45 9.27 -13.98
N ARG A 167 3.45 9.24 -12.65
CA ARG A 167 2.21 9.29 -11.86
C ARG A 167 1.51 10.64 -11.98
N VAL A 168 2.27 11.72 -12.01
CA VAL A 168 1.74 13.06 -12.27
C VAL A 168 1.19 13.14 -13.71
N ALA A 169 1.96 12.70 -14.70
CA ALA A 169 1.51 12.68 -16.10
C ALA A 169 0.22 11.84 -16.29
N ALA A 170 0.12 10.68 -15.66
CA ALA A 170 -1.06 9.81 -15.78
C ALA A 170 -2.37 10.47 -15.32
N VAL A 171 -2.30 11.39 -14.34
CA VAL A 171 -3.48 12.09 -13.83
C VAL A 171 -3.71 13.43 -14.53
N TYR A 172 -2.66 14.21 -14.73
CA TYR A 172 -2.77 15.60 -15.18
C TYR A 172 -2.57 15.78 -16.68
N LEU A 173 -2.06 14.76 -17.38
CA LEU A 173 -1.78 14.75 -18.81
C LEU A 173 -2.38 13.48 -19.47
N PRO A 174 -3.70 13.25 -19.39
CA PRO A 174 -4.32 12.04 -19.94
C PRO A 174 -4.08 11.86 -21.45
N ASP A 175 -3.96 12.97 -22.19
CA ASP A 175 -3.71 12.99 -23.63
C ASP A 175 -2.23 12.82 -24.02
N SER A 176 -1.32 12.71 -23.05
CA SER A 176 0.13 12.58 -23.30
C SER A 176 0.59 11.17 -23.69
N GLY A 177 -0.32 10.17 -23.68
CA GLY A 177 0.02 8.77 -23.95
C GLY A 177 0.75 8.05 -22.79
N ILE A 178 0.97 8.71 -21.64
CA ILE A 178 1.65 8.09 -20.48
C ILE A 178 0.70 7.26 -19.61
N SER A 179 -0.61 7.55 -19.61
CA SER A 179 -1.61 6.67 -18.97
C SER A 179 -1.48 5.25 -19.50
N ALA A 180 -1.38 5.08 -20.82
CA ALA A 180 -1.18 3.81 -21.50
C ALA A 180 0.04 3.00 -20.97
N GLN A 181 1.13 3.66 -20.59
CA GLN A 181 2.29 2.99 -20.00
C GLN A 181 2.06 2.54 -18.54
N VAL A 182 1.28 3.30 -17.76
CA VAL A 182 0.91 2.93 -16.37
C VAL A 182 -0.12 1.78 -16.38
N ASP A 183 -1.02 1.81 -17.35
CA ASP A 183 -1.95 0.73 -17.65
C ASP A 183 -1.17 -0.52 -18.08
N THR A 184 -0.17 -0.38 -18.94
CA THR A 184 0.71 -1.48 -19.38
C THR A 184 1.35 -2.23 -18.20
N ALA A 185 1.96 -1.53 -17.23
CA ALA A 185 2.59 -2.20 -16.08
C ALA A 185 1.58 -2.98 -15.21
N SER A 186 0.37 -2.43 -15.04
CA SER A 186 -0.72 -3.08 -14.31
C SER A 186 -1.29 -4.28 -15.09
N ASN A 187 -1.44 -4.14 -16.40
CA ASN A 187 -1.94 -5.19 -17.29
C ASN A 187 -0.95 -6.36 -17.39
N ILE A 188 0.36 -6.10 -17.40
CA ILE A 188 1.40 -7.15 -17.32
C ILE A 188 1.20 -7.99 -16.06
N LYS A 189 1.02 -7.34 -14.89
CA LYS A 189 0.78 -8.07 -13.63
C LYS A 189 -0.48 -8.93 -13.72
N ALA A 190 -1.56 -8.37 -14.27
CA ALA A 190 -2.82 -9.10 -14.46
C ALA A 190 -2.67 -10.33 -15.38
N HIS A 191 -1.87 -10.24 -16.45
CA HIS A 191 -1.59 -11.36 -17.35
C HIS A 191 -0.64 -12.41 -16.77
N MET A 192 0.38 -11.98 -16.02
CA MET A 192 1.51 -12.83 -15.66
C MET A 192 1.47 -13.38 -14.23
N GLU A 193 0.94 -12.65 -13.24
CA GLU A 193 0.86 -13.12 -11.85
C GLU A 193 0.05 -14.41 -11.67
N PRO A 194 -1.08 -14.64 -12.38
CA PRO A 194 -1.85 -15.88 -12.24
C PRO A 194 -1.14 -17.14 -12.75
N LEU A 195 -0.16 -17.00 -13.65
CA LEU A 195 0.50 -18.13 -14.30
C LEU A 195 1.60 -18.71 -13.39
N SER A 196 1.64 -20.02 -13.23
CA SER A 196 2.81 -20.72 -12.68
C SER A 196 3.90 -20.91 -13.75
N TRP A 197 5.13 -21.19 -13.34
CA TRP A 197 6.22 -21.49 -14.28
C TRP A 197 5.85 -22.61 -15.26
N ALA A 198 5.21 -23.68 -14.76
CA ALA A 198 4.73 -24.79 -15.57
C ALA A 198 3.66 -24.38 -16.60
N GLN A 199 2.75 -23.48 -16.23
CA GLN A 199 1.75 -22.94 -17.15
C GLN A 199 2.37 -22.01 -18.20
N MET A 200 3.43 -21.28 -17.83
CA MET A 200 4.17 -20.45 -18.77
C MET A 200 4.91 -21.28 -19.83
N LEU A 201 5.45 -22.45 -19.44
CA LEU A 201 6.00 -23.43 -20.38
C LEU A 201 4.91 -23.97 -21.33
N ASP A 202 3.75 -24.37 -20.81
CA ASP A 202 2.63 -24.90 -21.60
C ASP A 202 2.09 -23.87 -22.61
N LYS A 203 2.04 -22.59 -22.21
CA LYS A 203 1.66 -21.47 -23.08
C LYS A 203 2.78 -21.00 -24.02
N GLY A 204 3.97 -21.61 -23.97
CA GLY A 204 5.12 -21.23 -24.78
C GLY A 204 5.69 -19.84 -24.47
N LEU A 205 5.43 -19.28 -23.28
CA LEU A 205 6.05 -18.04 -22.80
C LEU A 205 7.48 -18.28 -22.28
N ILE A 206 7.83 -19.54 -22.05
CA ILE A 206 9.16 -20.01 -21.68
C ILE A 206 9.52 -21.15 -22.62
N SER A 207 10.75 -21.15 -23.12
CA SER A 207 11.32 -22.24 -23.91
C SER A 207 12.42 -22.93 -23.13
N GLU A 208 12.43 -24.27 -23.08
CA GLU A 208 13.47 -25.04 -22.42
C GLU A 208 14.37 -25.76 -23.40
N LEU A 209 15.67 -25.75 -23.10
CA LEU A 209 16.69 -26.55 -23.74
C LEU A 209 17.28 -27.49 -22.69
N LYS A 210 17.26 -28.80 -22.96
CA LYS A 210 17.87 -29.81 -22.10
C LYS A 210 18.95 -30.54 -22.86
N HIS A 211 20.13 -30.64 -22.26
CA HIS A 211 21.27 -31.33 -22.81
C HIS A 211 21.77 -32.38 -21.82
N GLY A 212 21.68 -33.65 -22.21
CA GLY A 212 22.20 -34.77 -21.42
C GLY A 212 23.66 -35.04 -21.72
N TYR A 213 24.47 -35.23 -20.68
CA TYR A 213 25.87 -35.63 -20.80
C TYR A 213 26.03 -37.15 -20.72
N PRO A 214 27.13 -37.73 -21.27
CA PRO A 214 27.39 -39.17 -21.23
C PRO A 214 27.49 -39.77 -19.83
N ASP A 215 27.74 -38.95 -18.80
CA ASP A 215 27.79 -39.37 -17.41
C ASP A 215 26.41 -39.43 -16.72
N GLY A 216 25.34 -39.15 -17.47
CA GLY A 216 23.96 -39.17 -16.98
C GLY A 216 23.52 -37.88 -16.29
N THR A 217 24.38 -36.85 -16.23
CA THR A 217 23.98 -35.51 -15.76
C THR A 217 23.29 -34.71 -16.86
N GLU A 218 22.47 -33.74 -16.48
CA GLU A 218 21.72 -32.90 -17.44
C GLU A 218 21.94 -31.41 -17.17
N LEU A 219 22.18 -30.64 -18.24
CA LEU A 219 22.10 -29.18 -18.23
C LEU A 219 20.75 -28.75 -18.79
N GLY A 220 19.98 -28.03 -17.99
CA GLY A 220 18.76 -27.38 -18.40
C GLY A 220 18.93 -25.87 -18.49
N LEU A 221 18.43 -25.28 -19.57
CA LEU A 221 18.35 -23.84 -19.77
C LEU A 221 16.90 -23.45 -20.09
N ALA A 222 16.36 -22.46 -19.39
CA ALA A 222 15.03 -21.90 -19.64
C ALA A 222 15.17 -20.46 -20.14
N PHE A 223 14.49 -20.14 -21.23
CA PHE A 223 14.61 -18.86 -21.91
C PHE A 223 13.28 -18.13 -21.92
N THR A 224 13.27 -16.86 -21.53
CA THR A 224 12.06 -16.03 -21.59
C THR A 224 12.39 -14.54 -21.68
N TYR A 225 11.53 -13.75 -22.32
CA TYR A 225 11.75 -12.32 -22.45
C TYR A 225 11.54 -11.62 -21.10
N MET A 226 12.39 -10.64 -20.77
CA MET A 226 12.26 -9.83 -19.54
C MET A 226 12.68 -8.36 -19.73
N GLY A 227 12.60 -7.85 -20.97
CA GLY A 227 13.06 -6.50 -21.29
C GLY A 227 12.26 -5.37 -20.66
N HIS A 228 11.12 -5.67 -20.04
CA HIS A 228 10.30 -4.71 -19.29
C HIS A 228 10.37 -5.01 -17.80
N GLU A 229 10.41 -3.96 -16.98
CA GLU A 229 10.58 -4.05 -15.53
C GLU A 229 9.51 -4.88 -14.84
N ALA A 230 8.23 -4.54 -15.00
CA ALA A 230 7.15 -5.29 -14.35
C ALA A 230 7.19 -6.80 -14.68
N LEU A 231 7.59 -7.16 -15.90
CA LEU A 231 7.74 -8.56 -16.30
C LEU A 231 8.96 -9.19 -15.63
N GLY A 232 10.08 -8.49 -15.61
CA GLY A 232 11.31 -8.93 -14.95
C GLY A 232 11.15 -9.14 -13.44
N GLU A 233 10.49 -8.22 -12.74
CA GLU A 233 10.20 -8.35 -11.31
C GLU A 233 9.35 -9.59 -11.00
N ILE A 234 8.34 -9.88 -11.82
CA ILE A 234 7.52 -11.09 -11.69
C ILE A 234 8.37 -12.34 -11.89
N LEU A 235 9.25 -12.34 -12.88
CA LEU A 235 10.04 -13.50 -13.24
C LEU A 235 11.13 -13.83 -12.20
N ILE A 236 11.91 -12.84 -11.75
CA ILE A 236 13.11 -13.09 -10.94
C ILE A 236 13.17 -12.33 -9.61
N GLY A 237 12.17 -11.49 -9.30
CA GLY A 237 12.16 -10.62 -8.13
C GLY A 237 12.74 -9.23 -8.40
N ALA A 238 12.31 -8.24 -7.61
CA ALA A 238 12.65 -6.83 -7.82
C ALA A 238 14.15 -6.54 -7.65
N ASP A 239 14.77 -7.09 -6.60
CA ASP A 239 16.19 -6.86 -6.31
C ASP A 239 17.11 -7.51 -7.36
N ALA A 240 16.78 -8.75 -7.74
CA ALA A 240 17.46 -9.51 -8.77
C ALA A 240 17.37 -8.82 -10.14
N TYR A 241 16.17 -8.37 -10.51
CA TYR A 241 15.95 -7.65 -11.76
C TYR A 241 16.67 -6.30 -11.77
N SER A 242 16.54 -5.49 -10.71
CA SER A 242 17.24 -4.21 -10.58
C SER A 242 18.76 -4.38 -10.70
N THR A 243 19.32 -5.44 -10.12
CA THR A 243 20.75 -5.75 -10.22
C THR A 243 21.16 -6.14 -11.63
N ALA A 244 20.38 -7.01 -12.29
CA ALA A 244 20.64 -7.46 -13.65
C ALA A 244 20.54 -6.31 -14.65
N GLU A 245 19.48 -5.51 -14.56
CA GLU A 245 19.24 -4.34 -15.41
C GLU A 245 20.38 -3.33 -15.26
N ARG A 246 20.75 -2.98 -14.04
CA ARG A 246 21.86 -2.06 -13.75
C ARG A 246 23.20 -2.55 -14.29
N ALA A 247 23.46 -3.85 -14.19
CA ALA A 247 24.68 -4.45 -14.73
C ALA A 247 24.67 -4.44 -16.27
N ALA A 248 23.52 -4.67 -16.90
CA ALA A 248 23.38 -4.68 -18.35
C ALA A 248 23.49 -3.27 -18.94
N SER A 249 22.80 -2.28 -18.35
CA SER A 249 22.83 -0.88 -18.79
C SER A 249 24.20 -0.23 -18.61
N SER A 250 25.03 -0.72 -17.68
CA SER A 250 26.43 -0.28 -17.58
C SER A 250 27.34 -0.75 -18.71
N ARG A 251 26.88 -1.69 -19.55
CA ARG A 251 27.67 -2.34 -20.61
C ARG A 251 27.14 -2.08 -22.02
N PHE A 252 25.84 -1.85 -22.16
CA PHE A 252 25.18 -1.67 -23.44
C PHE A 252 24.18 -0.53 -23.37
N ASP A 253 24.27 0.35 -24.35
CA ASP A 253 23.32 1.45 -24.53
C ASP A 253 22.00 0.94 -25.13
N ASP A 254 22.05 -0.08 -25.99
CA ASP A 254 20.89 -0.68 -26.67
C ASP A 254 20.86 -2.20 -26.51
N GLY A 255 19.65 -2.74 -26.36
CA GLY A 255 19.42 -4.19 -26.27
C GLY A 255 18.28 -4.54 -25.32
N LYS A 256 17.52 -5.58 -25.67
CA LYS A 256 16.44 -6.09 -24.80
C LYS A 256 16.95 -7.23 -23.94
N LEU A 257 16.42 -7.36 -22.73
CA LEU A 257 16.84 -8.41 -21.80
C LEU A 257 16.03 -9.70 -22.02
N MET A 258 16.74 -10.82 -22.04
CA MET A 258 16.20 -12.16 -22.01
C MET A 258 16.72 -12.90 -20.80
N LEU A 259 15.82 -13.49 -20.02
CA LEU A 259 16.16 -14.36 -18.91
C LEU A 259 16.67 -15.70 -19.43
N THR A 260 17.75 -16.17 -18.82
CA THR A 260 18.26 -17.54 -18.92
C THR A 260 18.31 -18.14 -17.52
N GLY A 261 17.34 -19.00 -17.22
CA GLY A 261 17.33 -19.82 -16.03
C GLY A 261 18.19 -21.06 -16.23
N ILE A 262 19.07 -21.37 -15.28
CA ILE A 262 19.98 -22.51 -15.35
C ILE A 262 19.55 -23.54 -14.32
N PHE A 263 19.30 -24.78 -14.76
CA PHE A 263 18.87 -25.89 -13.92
C PHE A 263 19.54 -27.21 -14.29
N GLY A 264 19.23 -28.25 -13.53
CA GLY A 264 19.85 -29.57 -13.67
C GLY A 264 21.08 -29.75 -12.77
N ASN A 265 21.82 -30.82 -13.05
CA ASN A 265 22.94 -31.32 -12.25
C ASN A 265 24.20 -31.60 -13.09
N ALA A 266 24.32 -30.92 -14.23
CA ALA A 266 25.41 -31.06 -15.19
C ALA A 266 26.80 -31.07 -14.56
N SER A 267 27.65 -32.00 -15.03
CA SER A 267 29.06 -32.07 -14.65
C SER A 267 29.94 -31.01 -15.32
N ASP A 268 29.62 -30.59 -16.56
CA ASP A 268 30.21 -29.41 -17.21
C ASP A 268 29.34 -28.17 -16.89
N PRO A 269 29.87 -27.17 -16.17
CA PRO A 269 29.10 -25.99 -15.81
C PRO A 269 28.70 -25.18 -17.05
N PHE A 270 27.52 -24.56 -16.98
CA PHE A 270 27.04 -23.65 -18.01
C PHE A 270 28.08 -22.56 -18.34
N ARG A 271 28.37 -22.40 -19.63
CA ARG A 271 29.25 -21.35 -20.15
C ARG A 271 28.51 -20.50 -21.18
N GLN A 272 28.21 -19.27 -20.78
CA GLN A 272 27.50 -18.30 -21.61
C GLN A 272 28.16 -18.04 -22.97
N GLU A 273 29.50 -18.07 -23.09
CA GLU A 273 30.21 -17.89 -24.36
C GLU A 273 29.93 -18.96 -25.43
N ARG A 274 29.26 -20.06 -25.05
CA ARG A 274 28.89 -21.15 -25.95
C ARG A 274 27.45 -21.04 -26.46
N LEU A 275 26.76 -19.94 -26.13
CA LEU A 275 25.48 -19.61 -26.72
C LEU A 275 25.65 -18.83 -28.01
N SER A 276 24.80 -19.14 -28.98
CA SER A 276 24.56 -18.31 -30.16
C SER A 276 23.09 -18.28 -30.48
N ILE A 277 22.63 -17.18 -31.07
CA ILE A 277 21.26 -17.04 -31.55
C ILE A 277 21.31 -16.98 -33.07
N GLN A 278 20.49 -17.77 -33.75
CA GLN A 278 20.37 -17.74 -35.21
C GLN A 278 18.96 -17.30 -35.60
N GLN A 279 18.86 -16.33 -36.51
CA GLN A 279 17.60 -15.89 -37.11
C GLN A 279 17.80 -15.77 -38.63
N GLY A 280 17.15 -16.66 -39.38
CA GLY A 280 17.43 -16.83 -40.81
C GLY A 280 18.89 -17.22 -41.06
N ASP A 281 19.57 -16.46 -41.93
CA ASP A 281 20.98 -16.68 -42.28
C ASP A 281 21.97 -15.94 -41.35
N ILE A 282 21.48 -15.19 -40.36
CA ILE A 282 22.30 -14.36 -39.47
C ILE A 282 22.52 -15.09 -38.13
N THR A 283 23.78 -15.19 -37.70
CA THR A 283 24.16 -15.73 -36.39
C THR A 283 24.70 -14.63 -35.49
N TYR A 284 24.04 -14.44 -34.35
CA TYR A 284 24.40 -13.51 -33.29
C TYR A 284 25.16 -14.27 -32.18
N PRO A 285 26.49 -14.10 -32.04
CA PRO A 285 27.24 -14.73 -30.96
C PRO A 285 26.88 -14.09 -29.60
N MET A 286 26.94 -14.88 -28.52
CA MET A 286 26.74 -14.38 -27.14
C MET A 286 28.06 -14.34 -26.36
N PRO A 287 28.94 -13.33 -26.59
CA PRO A 287 30.14 -13.17 -25.80
C PRO A 287 29.80 -12.81 -24.34
N ARG A 288 30.71 -13.11 -23.41
CA ARG A 288 30.53 -12.86 -21.96
C ARG A 288 30.08 -11.45 -21.59
N LEU A 289 30.42 -10.45 -22.40
CA LEU A 289 30.01 -9.08 -22.15
C LEU A 289 28.49 -8.93 -22.21
N ARG A 290 27.80 -9.63 -23.13
CA ARG A 290 26.35 -9.59 -23.38
C ARG A 290 25.52 -10.35 -22.35
N THR A 291 26.13 -10.80 -21.27
CA THR A 291 25.48 -11.60 -20.25
C THR A 291 25.83 -11.06 -18.87
N VAL A 292 24.82 -10.89 -18.03
CA VAL A 292 24.97 -10.41 -16.65
C VAL A 292 24.31 -11.39 -15.69
N TYR A 293 24.95 -11.59 -14.55
CA TYR A 293 24.39 -12.42 -13.50
C TYR A 293 23.17 -11.73 -12.89
N ALA A 294 22.04 -12.44 -12.83
CA ALA A 294 20.76 -11.90 -12.35
C ALA A 294 20.35 -12.47 -10.98
N GLY A 295 21.13 -13.38 -10.39
CA GLY A 295 20.91 -13.88 -9.03
C GLY A 295 20.82 -15.40 -8.93
N SER A 296 20.53 -15.89 -7.72
CA SER A 296 20.44 -17.33 -7.40
C SER A 296 19.03 -17.90 -7.56
N ALA A 297 18.17 -17.27 -8.35
CA ALA A 297 16.79 -17.73 -8.58
C ALA A 297 15.98 -17.98 -7.28
N ASN A 298 16.16 -17.12 -6.26
CA ASN A 298 15.51 -17.29 -4.95
C ASN A 298 14.13 -16.61 -4.84
N GLU A 299 13.80 -15.73 -5.78
CA GLU A 299 12.57 -14.92 -5.79
C GLU A 299 11.93 -14.91 -7.18
N GLY A 300 10.67 -14.49 -7.27
CA GLY A 300 9.90 -14.49 -8.52
C GLY A 300 9.43 -15.89 -8.95
N LYS A 301 8.91 -15.98 -10.17
CA LYS A 301 8.43 -17.25 -10.76
C LYS A 301 9.56 -18.26 -10.98
N ILE A 302 10.79 -17.80 -11.19
CA ILE A 302 11.97 -18.65 -11.35
C ILE A 302 12.38 -19.39 -10.06
N ALA A 303 11.80 -19.03 -8.91
CA ALA A 303 12.09 -19.68 -7.63
C ALA A 303 11.18 -20.89 -7.35
N GLU A 304 10.24 -21.20 -8.25
CA GLU A 304 9.40 -22.39 -8.11
C GLU A 304 10.28 -23.66 -8.05
N PRO A 305 9.99 -24.63 -7.15
CA PRO A 305 10.84 -25.81 -6.98
C PRO A 305 11.09 -26.57 -8.28
N GLY A 306 12.37 -26.81 -8.61
CA GLY A 306 12.77 -27.58 -9.80
C GLY A 306 12.89 -26.77 -11.09
N THR A 307 12.76 -25.43 -11.04
CA THR A 307 12.80 -24.57 -12.24
C THR A 307 14.19 -24.04 -12.56
N SER A 308 14.88 -23.36 -11.65
CA SER A 308 16.27 -22.91 -11.83
C SER A 308 17.02 -22.70 -10.53
N ASN A 309 18.34 -22.92 -10.59
CA ASN A 309 19.29 -22.66 -9.51
C ASN A 309 19.95 -21.29 -9.64
N PHE A 310 20.04 -20.77 -10.86
CA PHE A 310 20.67 -19.49 -11.17
C PHE A 310 19.92 -18.77 -12.29
N ALA A 311 19.94 -17.45 -12.23
CA ALA A 311 19.39 -16.56 -13.25
C ALA A 311 20.52 -15.78 -13.92
N VAL A 312 20.51 -15.73 -15.24
CA VAL A 312 21.38 -14.88 -16.06
C VAL A 312 20.50 -14.04 -16.98
N ALA A 313 20.84 -12.77 -17.16
CA ALA A 313 20.23 -11.92 -18.18
C ALA A 313 21.14 -11.84 -19.40
N MET A 314 20.61 -12.19 -20.56
CA MET A 314 21.24 -11.99 -21.86
C MET A 314 20.75 -10.69 -22.49
N VAL A 315 21.66 -9.93 -23.09
CA VAL A 315 21.37 -8.71 -23.83
C VAL A 315 21.26 -9.07 -25.31
N LEU A 316 20.03 -9.11 -25.77
CA LEU A 316 19.66 -9.42 -27.16
C LEU A 316 20.13 -8.31 -28.10
N ASP A 317 20.56 -8.70 -29.29
CA ASP A 317 20.99 -7.76 -30.33
C ASP A 317 19.82 -6.91 -30.83
N PRO A 318 19.98 -5.57 -30.93
CA PRO A 318 18.91 -4.68 -31.40
C PRO A 318 18.50 -4.93 -32.86
N GLY A 319 19.34 -5.61 -33.66
CA GLY A 319 19.02 -5.95 -35.05
C GLY A 319 18.08 -7.15 -35.23
N MET A 320 17.71 -7.86 -34.15
CA MET A 320 16.83 -9.03 -34.23
C MET A 320 15.36 -8.63 -34.39
N ASP A 321 14.63 -9.37 -35.24
CA ASP A 321 13.19 -9.21 -35.41
C ASP A 321 12.44 -10.12 -34.44
N PHE A 322 11.90 -9.57 -33.35
CA PHE A 322 11.18 -10.34 -32.34
C PHE A 322 9.84 -10.91 -32.82
N THR A 323 9.33 -10.50 -33.98
CA THR A 323 8.09 -11.06 -34.55
C THR A 323 8.29 -12.43 -35.21
N GLN A 324 9.54 -12.78 -35.50
CA GLN A 324 9.93 -14.05 -36.11
C GLN A 324 10.55 -14.98 -35.06
N PRO A 325 10.38 -16.31 -35.19
CA PRO A 325 11.10 -17.25 -34.36
C PRO A 325 12.61 -17.15 -34.60
N PHE A 326 13.39 -17.50 -33.58
CA PHE A 326 14.85 -17.62 -33.66
C PHE A 326 15.31 -18.84 -32.88
N THR A 327 16.45 -19.41 -33.27
CA THR A 327 16.97 -20.62 -32.65
C THR A 327 18.14 -20.27 -31.74
N ILE A 328 18.07 -20.68 -30.48
CA ILE A 328 19.20 -20.59 -29.56
C ILE A 328 19.97 -21.91 -29.64
N PHE A 329 21.27 -21.82 -29.91
CA PHE A 329 22.19 -22.94 -29.89
C PHE A 329 23.08 -22.87 -28.67
N TYR A 330 23.29 -24.02 -28.05
CA TYR A 330 24.31 -24.23 -27.04
C TYR A 330 25.28 -25.28 -27.54
N ASP A 331 26.57 -24.96 -27.56
CA ASP A 331 27.65 -25.89 -27.92
C ASP A 331 28.20 -26.58 -26.66
N PRO A 332 27.78 -27.82 -26.33
CA PRO A 332 28.39 -28.61 -25.27
C PRO A 332 29.78 -29.08 -25.75
N GLN A 333 30.82 -28.86 -24.94
CA GLN A 333 32.18 -29.26 -25.30
C GLN A 333 32.28 -30.76 -25.66
N ASN A 334 33.39 -31.13 -26.31
CA ASN A 334 33.82 -32.52 -26.59
C ASN A 334 33.20 -33.18 -27.83
N GLY A 335 32.89 -32.41 -28.88
CA GLY A 335 32.43 -32.97 -30.16
C GLY A 335 31.04 -33.58 -30.10
N GLN A 336 30.25 -33.19 -29.08
CA GLN A 336 28.83 -33.52 -28.99
C GLN A 336 28.03 -32.63 -29.94
N SER A 337 26.87 -33.11 -30.37
CA SER A 337 25.96 -32.31 -31.20
C SER A 337 25.50 -31.08 -30.41
N PRO A 338 25.50 -29.88 -31.02
CA PRO A 338 24.91 -28.69 -30.41
C PRO A 338 23.46 -28.95 -30.02
N ALA A 339 23.10 -28.58 -28.80
CA ALA A 339 21.70 -28.54 -28.41
C ALA A 339 21.09 -27.26 -28.96
N SER A 340 19.84 -27.34 -29.43
CA SER A 340 19.12 -26.16 -29.91
C SER A 340 17.67 -26.14 -29.47
N VAL A 341 17.13 -24.94 -29.33
CA VAL A 341 15.72 -24.71 -29.04
C VAL A 341 15.24 -23.54 -29.90
N GLU A 342 14.10 -23.73 -30.54
CA GLU A 342 13.41 -22.64 -31.23
C GLU A 342 12.63 -21.83 -30.20
N VAL A 343 12.84 -20.52 -30.21
CA VAL A 343 12.19 -19.57 -29.32
C VAL A 343 11.37 -18.61 -30.16
N GLN A 344 10.12 -18.43 -29.77
CA GLN A 344 9.24 -17.41 -30.32
C GLN A 344 8.71 -16.55 -29.18
N ILE A 345 9.02 -15.26 -29.21
CA ILE A 345 8.45 -14.30 -28.26
C ILE A 345 6.99 -14.08 -28.67
N GLN A 346 6.05 -14.25 -27.73
CA GLN A 346 4.63 -14.19 -28.02
C GLN A 346 3.80 -13.56 -26.90
N GLY A 347 2.54 -13.24 -27.23
CA GLY A 347 1.60 -12.59 -26.32
C GLY A 347 2.16 -11.31 -25.72
N VAL A 348 1.94 -11.13 -24.40
CA VAL A 348 2.40 -9.94 -23.65
C VAL A 348 3.89 -9.70 -23.80
N GLN A 349 4.72 -10.75 -23.91
CA GLN A 349 6.16 -10.60 -24.07
C GLN A 349 6.53 -9.96 -25.41
N LEU A 350 5.79 -10.30 -26.48
CA LEU A 350 6.00 -9.74 -27.81
C LEU A 350 5.57 -8.29 -27.88
N ASP A 351 4.40 -7.97 -27.31
CA ASP A 351 3.93 -6.59 -27.24
C ASP A 351 4.96 -5.71 -26.52
N LEU A 352 5.52 -6.19 -25.41
CA LEU A 352 6.58 -5.50 -24.69
C LEU A 352 7.92 -5.43 -25.45
N ALA A 353 8.28 -6.46 -26.21
CA ALA A 353 9.47 -6.45 -27.05
C ALA A 353 9.37 -5.38 -28.14
N LEU A 354 8.17 -5.18 -28.69
CA LEU A 354 7.87 -4.24 -29.77
C LEU A 354 7.48 -2.83 -29.26
N GLY A 355 7.39 -2.64 -27.94
CA GLY A 355 6.96 -1.36 -27.34
C GLY A 355 5.48 -1.03 -27.56
N ARG A 356 4.64 -2.05 -27.79
CA ARG A 356 3.19 -1.92 -27.91
C ARG A 356 2.55 -1.86 -26.52
N GLU A 357 1.39 -1.22 -26.45
CA GLU A 357 0.59 -1.15 -25.23
C GLU A 357 0.02 -2.54 -24.89
N VAL A 358 0.23 -2.98 -23.65
CA VAL A 358 -0.34 -4.25 -23.18
C VAL A 358 -1.75 -3.97 -22.69
N GLN A 359 -2.74 -4.55 -23.38
CA GLN A 359 -4.15 -4.46 -23.01
C GLN A 359 -4.45 -5.31 -21.78
N ALA A 360 -5.49 -4.95 -21.01
CA ALA A 360 -5.95 -5.76 -19.88
C ALA A 360 -6.36 -7.18 -20.37
N PRO A 361 -6.19 -8.24 -19.55
CA PRO A 361 -6.52 -9.62 -19.93
C PRO A 361 -7.92 -9.83 -20.50
N ASP A 362 -8.86 -8.96 -20.13
CA ASP A 362 -10.28 -9.04 -20.52
C ASP A 362 -10.70 -7.96 -21.55
N ALA A 363 -9.76 -7.25 -22.19
CA ALA A 363 -10.08 -6.21 -23.16
C ALA A 363 -10.80 -6.76 -24.41
N ASP A 364 -10.50 -8.00 -24.82
CA ASP A 364 -11.22 -8.69 -25.91
C ASP A 364 -12.64 -9.15 -25.51
N LEU A 365 -12.96 -9.12 -24.20
CA LEU A 365 -14.29 -9.39 -23.66
C LEU A 365 -15.11 -8.09 -23.47
N ALA A 366 -14.52 -6.91 -23.71
CA ALA A 366 -15.16 -5.60 -23.51
C ALA A 366 -16.28 -5.28 -24.51
N MET A 367 -16.58 -6.16 -25.47
CA MET A 367 -17.80 -6.09 -26.30
C MET A 367 -18.87 -7.13 -25.94
N GLY A 368 -18.86 -7.70 -24.72
CA GLY A 368 -19.90 -8.64 -24.31
C GLY A 368 -20.15 -8.75 -22.79
N SER A 369 -21.13 -7.97 -22.31
CA SER A 369 -21.97 -8.21 -21.10
C SER A 369 -21.30 -8.17 -19.70
N PRO A 370 -21.90 -7.47 -18.71
CA PRO A 370 -21.33 -7.25 -17.39
C PRO A 370 -21.39 -8.52 -16.51
N GLY A 371 -20.24 -9.12 -16.26
CA GLY A 371 -20.05 -10.16 -15.26
C GLY A 371 -18.68 -9.98 -14.60
N SER A 372 -18.65 -9.29 -13.47
CA SER A 372 -17.49 -9.20 -12.58
C SER A 372 -16.96 -10.58 -12.21
N ASP A 373 -15.66 -10.84 -12.31
CA ASP A 373 -15.02 -11.98 -11.65
C ASP A 373 -14.99 -11.75 -10.13
N ILE A 374 -16.13 -12.06 -9.51
CA ILE A 374 -16.33 -11.96 -8.07
C ILE A 374 -15.50 -13.05 -7.40
N ASN A 375 -14.61 -12.68 -6.48
CA ASN A 375 -13.99 -13.64 -5.57
C ASN A 375 -15.05 -14.21 -4.60
N TRP A 376 -15.80 -15.20 -5.09
CA TRP A 376 -16.92 -15.81 -4.38
C TRP A 376 -16.52 -16.44 -3.06
N LEU A 377 -15.25 -16.84 -2.90
CA LEU A 377 -14.74 -17.35 -1.63
C LEU A 377 -14.68 -16.26 -0.56
N ARG A 378 -14.17 -15.06 -0.90
CA ARG A 378 -14.19 -13.90 0.00
C ARG A 378 -15.61 -13.46 0.32
N VAL A 379 -16.48 -13.41 -0.68
CA VAL A 379 -17.90 -13.07 -0.50
C VAL A 379 -18.61 -14.09 0.39
N ALA A 380 -18.45 -15.39 0.14
CA ALA A 380 -19.03 -16.46 0.94
C ALA A 380 -18.53 -16.42 2.39
N GLY A 381 -17.22 -16.21 2.59
CA GLY A 381 -16.64 -16.05 3.93
C GLY A 381 -17.20 -14.84 4.68
N LEU A 382 -17.37 -13.70 3.99
CA LEU A 382 -17.99 -12.50 4.56
C LEU A 382 -19.47 -12.74 4.94
N LEU A 383 -20.24 -13.38 4.05
CA LEU A 383 -21.63 -13.75 4.31
C LEU A 383 -21.76 -14.72 5.50
N ALA A 384 -20.83 -15.68 5.63
CA ALA A 384 -20.79 -16.58 6.78
C ALA A 384 -20.51 -15.82 8.09
N VAL A 385 -19.61 -14.83 8.07
CA VAL A 385 -19.37 -13.95 9.23
C VAL A 385 -20.61 -13.13 9.56
N PHE A 386 -21.29 -12.55 8.57
CA PHE A 386 -22.53 -11.80 8.81
C PHE A 386 -23.63 -12.67 9.39
N TRP A 387 -23.80 -13.88 8.87
CA TRP A 387 -24.74 -14.86 9.42
C TRP A 387 -24.41 -15.20 10.87
N LEU A 388 -23.14 -15.50 11.19
CA LEU A 388 -22.69 -15.81 12.55
C LEU A 388 -22.92 -14.62 13.51
N VAL A 389 -22.59 -13.40 13.08
CA VAL A 389 -22.81 -12.18 13.87
C VAL A 389 -24.30 -11.97 14.13
N MET A 390 -25.15 -12.15 13.12
CA MET A 390 -26.59 -11.98 13.28
C MET A 390 -27.20 -13.07 14.15
N ALA A 391 -26.76 -14.32 14.01
CA ALA A 391 -27.16 -15.42 14.88
C ALA A 391 -26.76 -15.14 16.34
N ALA A 392 -25.54 -14.65 16.58
CA ALA A 392 -25.08 -14.24 17.91
C ALA A 392 -25.92 -13.11 18.50
N PHE A 393 -26.24 -12.10 17.70
CA PHE A 393 -27.07 -10.96 18.12
C PHE A 393 -28.53 -11.37 18.41
N MET A 394 -29.14 -12.20 17.58
CA MET A 394 -30.56 -12.58 17.72
C MET A 394 -30.80 -13.58 18.85
N THR A 395 -29.90 -14.56 19.02
CA THR A 395 -30.03 -15.56 20.09
C THR A 395 -29.66 -15.00 21.48
N LYS A 396 -29.00 -13.83 21.54
CA LYS A 396 -28.49 -13.20 22.77
C LYS A 396 -27.62 -14.17 23.61
N ASN A 397 -27.00 -15.16 22.95
CA ASN A 397 -26.23 -16.20 23.60
C ASN A 397 -24.77 -15.76 23.79
N ALA A 398 -24.28 -15.82 25.03
CA ALA A 398 -22.92 -15.42 25.38
C ALA A 398 -21.85 -16.27 24.66
N ARG A 399 -22.07 -17.58 24.48
CA ARG A 399 -21.10 -18.45 23.79
C ARG A 399 -20.96 -18.06 22.32
N LEU A 400 -22.09 -17.88 21.64
CA LEU A 400 -22.13 -17.52 20.21
C LEU A 400 -21.57 -16.11 19.95
N ARG A 401 -21.74 -15.19 20.91
CA ARG A 401 -21.07 -13.88 20.88
C ARG A 401 -19.55 -14.05 20.89
N TRP A 402 -19.00 -14.84 21.81
CA TRP A 402 -17.54 -15.02 21.89
C TRP A 402 -16.98 -15.73 20.66
N THR A 403 -17.69 -16.70 20.08
CA THR A 403 -17.27 -17.31 18.81
C THR A 403 -17.28 -16.29 17.67
N ALA A 404 -18.32 -15.46 17.56
CA ALA A 404 -18.38 -14.40 16.56
C ALA A 404 -17.22 -13.40 16.72
N LEU A 405 -16.93 -12.95 17.95
CA LEU A 405 -15.79 -12.07 18.24
C LEU A 405 -14.44 -12.69 17.85
N SER A 406 -14.22 -13.98 18.15
CA SER A 406 -12.99 -14.69 17.75
C SER A 406 -12.87 -14.78 16.24
N VAL A 407 -13.93 -15.23 15.55
CA VAL A 407 -13.94 -15.40 14.08
C VAL A 407 -13.71 -14.06 13.41
N THR A 408 -14.41 -13.01 13.82
CA THR A 408 -14.23 -11.67 13.28
C THR A 408 -12.81 -11.13 13.51
N LEU A 409 -12.25 -11.29 14.71
CA LEU A 409 -10.90 -10.82 15.01
C LEU A 409 -9.84 -11.51 14.15
N VAL A 410 -9.94 -12.84 13.99
CA VAL A 410 -8.97 -13.61 13.20
C VAL A 410 -9.21 -13.41 11.71
N TYR A 411 -10.43 -13.66 11.23
CA TYR A 411 -10.74 -13.63 9.80
C TYR A 411 -10.72 -12.22 9.22
N LEU A 412 -11.46 -11.26 9.78
CA LEU A 412 -11.49 -9.88 9.27
C LEU A 412 -10.28 -9.05 9.69
N GLY A 413 -9.66 -9.37 10.83
CA GLY A 413 -8.47 -8.67 11.30
C GLY A 413 -7.19 -9.16 10.61
N PHE A 414 -6.84 -10.44 10.77
CA PHE A 414 -5.53 -10.96 10.36
C PHE A 414 -5.52 -11.69 9.01
N VAL A 415 -6.63 -12.32 8.59
CA VAL A 415 -6.66 -13.09 7.33
C VAL A 415 -6.97 -12.20 6.14
N THR A 416 -8.03 -11.38 6.21
CA THR A 416 -8.49 -10.57 5.07
C THR A 416 -8.16 -9.09 5.17
N GLY A 417 -7.95 -8.56 6.38
CA GLY A 417 -7.86 -7.11 6.62
C GLY A 417 -9.13 -6.34 6.23
N GLY A 418 -10.25 -7.03 5.98
CA GLY A 418 -11.47 -6.45 5.42
C GLY A 418 -12.40 -5.85 6.47
N PHE A 419 -12.04 -4.69 7.03
CA PHE A 419 -12.89 -3.95 7.97
C PHE A 419 -13.18 -2.52 7.51
N LEU A 420 -14.35 -2.01 7.89
CA LEU A 420 -14.68 -0.60 7.68
C LEU A 420 -13.83 0.27 8.61
N SER A 421 -13.30 1.35 8.06
CA SER A 421 -12.40 2.32 8.70
C SER A 421 -12.85 3.75 8.37
N VAL A 422 -12.30 4.76 9.04
CA VAL A 422 -12.54 6.16 8.67
C VAL A 422 -11.94 6.51 7.30
N SER A 423 -10.89 5.79 6.88
CA SER A 423 -10.31 5.99 5.55
C SER A 423 -11.32 5.74 4.44
N HIS A 424 -12.27 4.81 4.60
CA HIS A 424 -13.33 4.61 3.63
C HIS A 424 -14.27 5.82 3.53
N ILE A 425 -14.53 6.52 4.64
CA ILE A 425 -15.33 7.75 4.64
C ILE A 425 -14.57 8.87 3.93
N THR A 426 -13.32 9.12 4.32
CA THR A 426 -12.50 10.19 3.71
C THR A 426 -12.18 9.90 2.25
N ASN A 427 -11.91 8.65 1.89
CA ASN A 427 -11.63 8.25 0.51
C ASN A 427 -12.89 8.29 -0.35
N THR A 428 -14.07 7.99 0.20
CA THR A 428 -15.32 8.16 -0.56
C THR A 428 -15.64 9.63 -0.82
N ILE A 429 -15.29 10.52 0.12
CA ILE A 429 -15.40 11.97 -0.08
C ILE A 429 -14.42 12.44 -1.18
N ASN A 430 -13.19 11.90 -1.20
CA ASN A 430 -12.14 12.34 -2.11
C ASN A 430 -12.20 11.70 -3.51
N LEU A 431 -12.54 10.41 -3.59
CA LEU A 431 -12.50 9.57 -4.81
C LEU A 431 -13.91 9.25 -5.35
N GLY A 432 -14.96 9.58 -4.60
CA GLY A 432 -16.35 9.32 -4.96
C GLY A 432 -16.84 7.89 -4.61
N PRO A 433 -18.13 7.60 -4.88
CA PRO A 433 -18.77 6.34 -4.50
C PRO A 433 -18.34 5.15 -5.34
N SER A 434 -17.67 5.36 -6.48
CA SER A 434 -17.15 4.32 -7.37
C SER A 434 -16.16 3.38 -6.66
N MET A 435 -15.40 3.89 -5.67
CA MET A 435 -14.51 3.09 -4.83
C MET A 435 -15.27 1.97 -4.09
N ILE A 436 -16.47 2.27 -3.55
CA ILE A 436 -17.27 1.28 -2.83
C ILE A 436 -17.99 0.36 -3.82
N LEU A 437 -18.51 0.91 -4.92
CA LEU A 437 -19.29 0.15 -5.91
C LEU A 437 -18.42 -0.84 -6.71
N GLY A 438 -17.12 -0.56 -6.87
CA GLY A 438 -16.18 -1.42 -7.58
C GLY A 438 -15.64 -2.61 -6.76
N ASP A 439 -15.76 -2.60 -5.43
CA ASP A 439 -15.33 -3.68 -4.55
C ASP A 439 -16.55 -4.31 -3.85
N ILE A 440 -16.99 -5.46 -4.35
CA ILE A 440 -18.21 -6.15 -3.86
C ILE A 440 -18.10 -6.53 -2.37
N PRO A 441 -17.01 -7.14 -1.86
CA PRO A 441 -16.82 -7.32 -0.43
C PRO A 441 -16.96 -6.04 0.41
N LEU A 442 -16.35 -4.93 -0.02
CA LEU A 442 -16.49 -3.63 0.67
C LEU A 442 -17.92 -3.10 0.60
N LEU A 443 -18.58 -3.19 -0.55
CA LEU A 443 -19.98 -2.83 -0.74
C LEU A 443 -20.88 -3.61 0.22
N LEU A 444 -20.72 -4.93 0.30
CA LEU A 444 -21.47 -5.79 1.22
C LEU A 444 -21.22 -5.39 2.68
N MET A 445 -19.99 -5.05 3.04
CA MET A 445 -19.64 -4.58 4.39
C MET A 445 -20.28 -3.23 4.72
N VAL A 446 -20.27 -2.28 3.78
CA VAL A 446 -20.93 -0.97 3.93
C VAL A 446 -22.44 -1.15 4.05
N LEU A 447 -23.07 -1.90 3.13
CA LEU A 447 -24.50 -2.16 3.14
C LEU A 447 -24.94 -2.86 4.42
N PHE A 448 -24.24 -3.93 4.82
CA PHE A 448 -24.51 -4.62 6.07
C PHE A 448 -24.42 -3.66 7.27
N THR A 449 -23.37 -2.84 7.32
CA THR A 449 -23.17 -1.88 8.41
C THR A 449 -24.25 -0.80 8.45
N LEU A 450 -24.61 -0.23 7.31
CA LEU A 450 -25.65 0.80 7.22
C LEU A 450 -27.02 0.25 7.57
N ILE A 451 -27.42 -0.88 6.99
CA ILE A 451 -28.72 -1.52 7.23
C ILE A 451 -28.86 -1.89 8.71
N THR A 452 -27.86 -2.58 9.27
CA THR A 452 -27.92 -2.98 10.68
C THR A 452 -27.89 -1.77 11.63
N THR A 453 -27.14 -0.72 11.29
CA THR A 453 -27.09 0.53 12.07
C THR A 453 -28.42 1.29 12.06
N LEU A 454 -29.10 1.34 10.92
CA LEU A 454 -30.39 2.00 10.77
C LEU A 454 -31.54 1.20 11.41
N ILE A 455 -31.47 -0.14 11.44
CA ILE A 455 -32.53 -0.94 12.05
C ILE A 455 -32.35 -1.05 13.57
N TRP A 456 -31.17 -1.48 14.04
CA TRP A 456 -30.95 -1.80 15.45
C TRP A 456 -29.98 -0.86 16.17
N GLY A 457 -29.26 -0.01 15.47
CA GLY A 457 -28.11 0.72 16.00
C GLY A 457 -26.79 0.00 15.73
N ARG A 458 -25.70 0.44 16.35
CA ARG A 458 -24.31 0.11 15.92
C ARG A 458 -23.82 -1.32 16.22
N ILE A 459 -24.45 -2.33 15.61
CA ILE A 459 -24.05 -3.74 15.70
C ILE A 459 -22.61 -3.95 15.21
N PHE A 460 -22.18 -3.21 14.18
CA PHE A 460 -20.83 -3.26 13.64
C PHE A 460 -19.76 -3.08 14.74
N CYS A 461 -19.89 -2.03 15.55
CA CYS A 461 -18.95 -1.72 16.63
C CYS A 461 -18.94 -2.78 17.75
N SER A 462 -20.01 -3.56 17.91
CA SER A 462 -20.06 -4.64 18.92
C SER A 462 -19.29 -5.87 18.48
N THR A 463 -19.59 -6.38 17.28
CA THR A 463 -19.30 -7.79 16.93
C THR A 463 -18.63 -7.97 15.56
N VAL A 464 -18.70 -6.98 14.66
CA VAL A 464 -18.09 -7.04 13.31
C VAL A 464 -16.73 -6.35 13.27
N CYS A 465 -16.52 -5.31 14.08
CA CYS A 465 -15.26 -4.60 14.15
C CYS A 465 -14.20 -5.46 14.86
N PRO A 466 -13.10 -5.88 14.19
CA PRO A 466 -12.06 -6.69 14.81
C PRO A 466 -11.37 -5.93 15.96
N PHE A 467 -11.23 -4.60 15.86
CA PHE A 467 -10.67 -3.79 16.94
C PHE A 467 -11.59 -3.66 18.16
N GLY A 468 -12.91 -3.68 17.95
CA GLY A 468 -13.88 -3.77 19.03
C GLY A 468 -13.79 -5.13 19.75
N ALA A 469 -13.63 -6.21 18.98
CA ALA A 469 -13.41 -7.55 19.51
C ALA A 469 -12.12 -7.66 20.32
N LEU A 470 -11.01 -7.11 19.81
CA LEU A 470 -9.73 -7.06 20.51
C LEU A 470 -9.86 -6.38 21.89
N GLN A 471 -10.54 -5.23 21.98
CA GLN A 471 -10.76 -4.55 23.25
C GLN A 471 -11.67 -5.35 24.20
N ASP A 472 -12.65 -6.10 23.69
CA ASP A 472 -13.46 -7.01 24.51
C ASP A 472 -12.58 -8.15 25.08
N PHE A 473 -11.68 -8.73 24.28
CA PHE A 473 -10.72 -9.73 24.74
C PHE A 473 -9.77 -9.15 25.81
N ILE A 474 -9.19 -7.98 25.57
CA ILE A 474 -8.34 -7.29 26.55
C ILE A 474 -9.10 -7.10 27.85
N SER A 475 -10.35 -6.63 27.80
CA SER A 475 -11.17 -6.43 29.00
C SER A 475 -11.56 -7.73 29.71
N ARG A 476 -11.59 -8.86 28.99
CA ARG A 476 -11.93 -10.18 29.55
C ARG A 476 -10.75 -10.82 30.27
N PHE A 477 -9.54 -10.65 29.73
CA PHE A 477 -8.30 -11.21 30.27
C PHE A 477 -7.59 -10.27 31.24
N SER A 478 -7.86 -8.95 31.19
CA SER A 478 -7.31 -7.99 32.15
C SER A 478 -7.86 -8.22 33.57
N PRO A 479 -7.01 -8.13 34.62
CA PRO A 479 -7.47 -8.23 36.01
C PRO A 479 -8.55 -7.19 36.34
N LYS A 480 -9.66 -7.62 36.95
CA LYS A 480 -10.77 -6.72 37.34
C LYS A 480 -10.33 -5.57 38.26
N ARG A 481 -9.24 -5.74 39.01
CA ARG A 481 -8.63 -4.71 39.89
C ARG A 481 -8.05 -3.51 39.13
N TRP A 482 -7.65 -3.70 37.87
CA TRP A 482 -7.09 -2.62 37.04
C TRP A 482 -8.18 -1.82 36.34
N GLN A 483 -9.35 -2.42 36.16
CA GLN A 483 -10.47 -1.79 35.49
C GLN A 483 -11.12 -0.74 36.40
N ARG A 484 -11.17 0.51 35.95
CA ARG A 484 -11.79 1.62 36.67
C ARG A 484 -12.94 2.23 35.87
N ASN A 485 -13.99 2.64 36.58
CA ASN A 485 -15.06 3.43 35.99
C ASN A 485 -14.64 4.90 35.94
N VAL A 486 -14.83 5.52 34.78
CA VAL A 486 -14.56 6.95 34.58
C VAL A 486 -15.66 7.78 35.26
N PRO A 487 -15.32 8.83 36.03
CA PRO A 487 -16.31 9.74 36.61
C PRO A 487 -17.23 10.34 35.53
N ALA A 488 -18.52 10.52 35.86
CA ALA A 488 -19.53 10.96 34.89
C ALA A 488 -19.17 12.29 34.21
N TRP A 489 -18.69 13.28 34.97
CA TRP A 489 -18.30 14.59 34.43
C TRP A 489 -17.19 14.51 33.37
N LEU A 490 -16.24 13.59 33.54
CA LEU A 490 -15.13 13.41 32.61
C LEU A 490 -15.59 12.62 31.40
N HIS A 491 -16.40 11.59 31.62
CA HIS A 491 -17.01 10.82 30.54
C HIS A 491 -17.82 11.73 29.61
N ASP A 492 -18.70 12.57 30.16
CA ASP A 492 -19.61 13.43 29.40
C ASP A 492 -18.88 14.46 28.54
N ARG A 493 -17.67 14.86 28.91
CA ARG A 493 -16.82 15.75 28.10
C ARG A 493 -15.99 14.97 27.09
N ALA A 494 -15.37 13.87 27.53
CA ALA A 494 -14.45 13.10 26.71
C ALA A 494 -15.12 12.38 25.53
N ILE A 495 -16.43 12.07 25.61
CA ILE A 495 -17.17 11.48 24.48
C ILE A 495 -17.15 12.37 23.23
N TYR A 496 -17.01 13.69 23.39
CA TYR A 496 -16.97 14.63 22.27
C TYR A 496 -15.64 14.63 21.51
N ILE A 497 -14.57 14.06 22.08
CA ILE A 497 -13.24 14.00 21.44
C ILE A 497 -13.33 13.28 20.09
N LYS A 498 -13.92 12.08 20.03
CA LYS A 498 -14.10 11.35 18.75
C LYS A 498 -14.95 12.09 17.72
N TYR A 499 -15.89 12.94 18.15
CA TYR A 499 -16.68 13.78 17.24
C TYR A 499 -15.85 14.95 16.72
N GLY A 500 -15.00 15.53 17.58
CA GLY A 500 -14.00 16.52 17.16
C GLY A 500 -12.99 15.94 16.18
N VAL A 501 -12.49 14.73 16.44
CA VAL A 501 -11.61 13.99 15.51
C VAL A 501 -12.32 13.70 14.19
N LEU A 502 -13.57 13.21 14.23
CA LEU A 502 -14.34 12.99 13.00
C LEU A 502 -14.56 14.30 12.23
N ALA A 503 -14.94 15.38 12.91
CA ALA A 503 -15.14 16.69 12.28
C ALA A 503 -13.83 17.19 11.66
N LEU A 504 -12.70 17.06 12.37
CA LEU A 504 -11.38 17.38 11.84
C LEU A 504 -11.08 16.56 10.59
N LEU A 505 -11.30 15.24 10.61
CA LEU A 505 -11.04 14.37 9.46
C LEU A 505 -11.96 14.65 8.27
N ILE A 506 -13.24 14.98 8.51
CA ILE A 506 -14.17 15.38 7.44
C ILE A 506 -13.78 16.75 6.88
N VAL A 507 -13.51 17.73 7.75
CA VAL A 507 -13.07 19.07 7.32
C VAL A 507 -11.77 18.95 6.54
N MET A 508 -10.80 18.16 6.99
CA MET A 508 -9.57 17.93 6.25
C MET A 508 -9.81 17.17 4.95
N ALA A 509 -10.68 16.17 4.91
CA ALA A 509 -11.03 15.50 3.66
C ALA A 509 -11.66 16.49 2.64
N VAL A 510 -12.54 17.40 3.10
CA VAL A 510 -13.22 18.38 2.24
C VAL A 510 -12.31 19.56 1.85
N VAL A 511 -11.52 20.07 2.79
CA VAL A 511 -10.69 21.29 2.61
C VAL A 511 -9.30 20.95 2.06
N GLN A 512 -8.76 19.78 2.37
CA GLN A 512 -7.38 19.39 2.11
C GLN A 512 -7.29 17.90 1.75
N SER A 513 -7.82 17.53 0.57
CA SER A 513 -7.92 16.16 0.07
C SER A 513 -6.60 15.39 -0.08
N GLY A 514 -5.44 16.06 0.05
CA GLY A 514 -4.10 15.48 -0.11
C GLY A 514 -3.36 15.13 1.19
N VAL A 515 -3.86 15.46 2.39
CA VAL A 515 -3.18 15.18 3.66
C VAL A 515 -3.86 14.01 4.40
N SER A 516 -3.30 12.81 4.23
CA SER A 516 -3.80 11.58 4.84
C SER A 516 -3.29 11.39 6.28
N ILE A 517 -3.96 12.03 7.24
CA ILE A 517 -3.66 11.89 8.69
C ILE A 517 -4.44 10.78 9.38
N PHE A 518 -5.38 10.10 8.69
CA PHE A 518 -6.27 9.13 9.33
C PHE A 518 -5.51 7.98 10.03
N GLN A 519 -4.33 7.62 9.52
CA GLN A 519 -3.46 6.59 10.10
C GLN A 519 -3.07 6.87 11.57
N TYR A 520 -2.94 8.14 11.96
CA TYR A 520 -2.65 8.53 13.35
C TYR A 520 -3.89 8.46 14.23
N PHE A 521 -5.07 8.61 13.66
CA PHE A 521 -6.33 8.52 14.40
C PHE A 521 -6.88 7.10 14.44
N GLU A 522 -6.40 6.21 13.56
CA GLU A 522 -6.76 4.79 13.47
C GLU A 522 -5.52 3.86 13.48
N PRO A 523 -4.72 3.84 14.56
CA PRO A 523 -3.44 3.11 14.60
C PRO A 523 -3.58 1.58 14.65
N PHE A 524 -4.79 1.04 14.47
CA PHE A 524 -5.02 -0.40 14.42
C PHE A 524 -4.68 -1.01 13.07
N GLY A 525 -4.60 -0.21 12.00
CA GLY A 525 -4.03 -0.67 10.73
C GLY A 525 -2.59 -1.20 10.93
N THR A 526 -1.83 -0.61 11.85
CA THR A 526 -0.49 -1.07 12.23
C THR A 526 -0.46 -2.49 12.79
N LEU A 527 -1.51 -2.92 13.49
CA LEU A 527 -1.59 -4.26 14.06
C LEU A 527 -1.91 -5.32 13.01
N PHE A 528 -2.82 -5.00 12.08
CA PHE A 528 -3.36 -5.95 11.12
C PHE A 528 -2.60 -5.98 9.79
N PHE A 529 -1.95 -4.87 9.41
CA PHE A 529 -1.21 -4.73 8.14
C PHE A 529 0.31 -4.55 8.31
N TYR A 530 0.83 -4.62 9.54
CA TYR A 530 2.24 -4.42 9.90
C TYR A 530 2.85 -3.11 9.35
N SER A 531 3.02 -2.10 10.22
CA SER A 531 3.71 -0.85 9.85
C SER A 531 5.15 -0.85 10.37
N SER A 532 6.09 -0.28 9.60
CA SER A 532 7.48 -0.05 10.04
C SER A 532 7.64 1.16 10.97
N SER A 533 6.60 2.00 11.12
CA SER A 533 6.66 3.24 11.92
C SER A 533 6.58 2.98 13.42
N LEU A 534 7.66 3.29 14.14
CA LEU A 534 7.71 3.22 15.61
C LEU A 534 6.67 4.14 16.27
N VAL A 535 6.35 5.29 15.65
CA VAL A 535 5.35 6.22 16.19
C VAL A 535 3.97 5.58 16.21
N LEU A 536 3.59 4.85 15.16
CA LEU A 536 2.28 4.18 15.13
C LEU A 536 2.20 3.01 16.11
N TRP A 537 3.28 2.25 16.27
CA TRP A 537 3.36 1.18 17.28
C TRP A 537 3.27 1.71 18.71
N THR A 538 3.95 2.82 19.02
CA THR A 538 3.87 3.45 20.35
C THR A 538 2.46 3.96 20.63
N LEU A 539 1.81 4.60 19.66
CA LEU A 539 0.43 5.06 19.79
C LEU A 539 -0.56 3.91 20.00
N LEU A 540 -0.45 2.84 19.19
CA LEU A 540 -1.25 1.63 19.34
C LEU A 540 -1.07 1.04 20.75
N ALA A 541 0.17 0.89 21.22
CA ALA A 541 0.47 0.34 22.54
C ALA A 541 -0.18 1.17 23.65
N LEU A 542 -0.10 2.50 23.59
CA LEU A 542 -0.75 3.41 24.56
C LEU A 542 -2.27 3.22 24.60
N ILE A 543 -2.92 3.07 23.43
CA ILE A 543 -4.37 2.87 23.34
C ILE A 543 -4.77 1.50 23.91
N LEU A 544 -4.01 0.45 23.62
CA LEU A 544 -4.26 -0.89 24.16
C LEU A 544 -4.08 -0.92 25.67
N LEU A 545 -3.03 -0.25 26.19
CA LEU A 545 -2.81 -0.08 27.63
C LEU A 545 -3.98 0.67 28.28
N ALA A 546 -4.44 1.77 27.70
CA ALA A 546 -5.62 2.49 28.19
C ALA A 546 -6.88 1.61 28.19
N SER A 547 -7.01 0.70 27.23
CA SER A 547 -8.11 -0.26 27.12
C SER A 547 -8.09 -1.36 28.21
N THR A 548 -6.96 -1.58 28.88
CA THR A 548 -6.89 -2.45 30.07
C THR A 548 -7.51 -1.79 31.32
N VAL A 549 -7.41 -0.47 31.42
CA VAL A 549 -7.90 0.34 32.55
C VAL A 549 -9.36 0.74 32.34
N VAL A 550 -9.70 1.19 31.13
CA VAL A 550 -11.05 1.63 30.76
C VAL A 550 -11.58 0.74 29.64
N LYS A 551 -12.69 0.03 29.90
CA LYS A 551 -13.30 -0.86 28.91
C LYS A 551 -13.64 -0.12 27.63
N ARG A 552 -13.24 -0.68 26.49
CA ARG A 552 -13.46 -0.10 25.15
C ARG A 552 -13.02 1.36 25.04
N PHE A 553 -11.90 1.74 25.66
CA PHE A 553 -11.40 3.12 25.74
C PHE A 553 -11.42 3.83 24.38
N TYR A 554 -10.87 3.20 23.34
CA TYR A 554 -10.78 3.79 22.01
C TYR A 554 -12.16 3.98 21.37
N CYS A 555 -13.00 2.95 21.38
CA CYS A 555 -14.36 3.04 20.83
C CYS A 555 -15.22 4.10 21.55
N ARG A 556 -14.93 4.35 22.82
CA ARG A 556 -15.64 5.31 23.66
C ARG A 556 -15.23 6.76 23.35
N TYR A 557 -13.94 7.02 23.19
CA TYR A 557 -13.41 8.40 23.20
C TYR A 557 -12.66 8.84 21.94
N MET A 558 -12.10 7.92 21.14
CA MET A 558 -11.18 8.29 20.06
C MET A 558 -11.62 7.82 18.67
N CYS A 559 -12.46 6.78 18.57
CA CYS A 559 -12.83 6.17 17.29
C CYS A 559 -13.73 7.08 16.42
N PRO A 560 -13.21 7.62 15.29
CA PRO A 560 -13.99 8.52 14.44
C PRO A 560 -15.08 7.78 13.66
N LEU A 561 -14.82 6.55 13.19
CA LEU A 561 -15.85 5.70 12.58
C LEU A 561 -17.01 5.42 13.57
N GLY A 562 -16.68 5.16 14.84
CA GLY A 562 -17.67 4.97 15.90
C GLY A 562 -18.52 6.21 16.17
N ALA A 563 -17.94 7.40 16.00
CA ALA A 563 -18.67 8.67 16.06
C ALA A 563 -19.63 8.82 14.87
N ALA A 564 -19.17 8.53 13.64
CA ALA A 564 -19.99 8.61 12.43
C ALA A 564 -21.21 7.68 12.51
N LEU A 565 -20.99 6.40 12.84
CA LEU A 565 -22.06 5.44 13.07
C LEU A 565 -22.94 5.82 14.28
N GLY A 566 -22.39 6.57 15.24
CA GLY A 566 -23.13 7.08 16.41
C GLY A 566 -24.17 8.13 16.01
N VAL A 567 -23.79 9.04 15.12
CA VAL A 567 -24.73 10.00 14.51
C VAL A 567 -25.80 9.25 13.71
N LEU A 568 -25.38 8.30 12.86
CA LEU A 568 -26.31 7.52 12.04
C LEU A 568 -27.33 6.72 12.89
N SER A 569 -26.89 6.17 14.02
CA SER A 569 -27.75 5.39 14.91
C SER A 569 -28.85 6.21 15.61
N LEU A 570 -28.84 7.54 15.53
CA LEU A 570 -29.94 8.36 16.04
C LEU A 570 -31.25 8.10 15.28
N VAL A 571 -31.16 7.75 14.01
CA VAL A 571 -32.32 7.42 13.17
C VAL A 571 -32.80 5.97 13.38
N SER A 572 -32.15 5.21 14.28
CA SER A 572 -32.43 3.78 14.41
C SER A 572 -33.87 3.50 14.87
N ILE A 573 -34.55 2.56 14.19
CA ILE A 573 -35.95 2.20 14.44
C ILE A 573 -36.09 1.39 15.76
N SER A 574 -35.24 0.38 15.95
CA SER A 574 -35.35 -0.61 17.04
C SER A 574 -34.43 -0.26 18.21
N ARG A 575 -34.89 0.69 19.02
CA ARG A 575 -34.21 1.16 20.23
C ARG A 575 -34.38 0.19 21.41
N ILE A 576 -33.36 0.10 22.26
CA ILE A 576 -33.42 -0.67 23.52
C ILE A 576 -34.51 -0.08 24.40
N LYS A 577 -35.55 -0.86 24.69
CA LYS A 577 -36.62 -0.48 25.61
C LYS A 577 -36.17 -0.67 27.06
N ARG A 578 -36.57 0.24 27.94
CA ARG A 578 -36.30 0.19 29.38
C ARG A 578 -37.64 0.10 30.12
N VAL A 579 -37.66 -0.68 31.19
CA VAL A 579 -38.84 -0.86 32.07
C VAL A 579 -38.75 0.07 33.28
N GLU A 580 -39.87 0.35 33.93
CA GLU A 580 -39.96 1.33 35.03
C GLU A 580 -39.04 1.00 36.21
N GLN A 581 -38.78 -0.28 36.46
CA GLN A 581 -37.88 -0.76 37.51
C GLN A 581 -36.40 -0.38 37.26
N CYS A 582 -36.05 0.12 36.07
CA CYS A 582 -34.71 0.63 35.74
C CYS A 582 -34.34 1.92 36.49
N THR A 583 -35.31 2.61 37.10
CA THR A 583 -35.06 3.81 37.92
C THR A 583 -34.24 3.49 39.17
N VAL A 584 -34.38 2.28 39.70
CA VAL A 584 -33.69 1.78 40.91
C VAL A 584 -32.61 0.76 40.55
N CYS A 585 -32.85 -0.07 39.53
CA CYS A 585 -31.93 -1.12 39.11
C CYS A 585 -30.73 -0.58 38.32
N LYS A 586 -29.51 -0.73 38.86
CA LYS A 586 -28.24 -0.31 38.21
C LYS A 586 -27.46 -1.44 37.53
N VAL A 587 -28.04 -2.62 37.36
CA VAL A 587 -27.34 -3.79 36.81
C VAL A 587 -26.82 -3.54 35.40
N CYS A 588 -27.68 -2.99 34.53
CA CYS A 588 -27.33 -2.67 33.15
C CYS A 588 -26.35 -1.49 33.04
N GLU A 589 -26.47 -0.50 33.94
CA GLU A 589 -25.53 0.64 34.04
C GLU A 589 -24.11 0.15 34.37
N HIS A 590 -23.95 -0.69 35.40
CA HIS A 590 -22.65 -1.25 35.77
C HIS A 590 -22.10 -2.26 34.77
N ALA A 591 -22.97 -2.90 33.98
CA ALA A 591 -22.56 -3.87 32.97
C ALA A 591 -22.17 -3.22 31.63
N CYS A 592 -22.58 -1.98 31.37
CA CYS A 592 -22.38 -1.32 30.08
C CYS A 592 -20.88 -1.00 29.85
N PRO A 593 -20.23 -1.60 28.82
CA PRO A 593 -18.80 -1.38 28.60
C PRO A 593 -18.48 0.05 28.13
N THR A 594 -19.42 0.72 27.44
CA THR A 594 -19.23 2.09 26.93
C THR A 594 -19.75 3.17 27.89
N GLY A 595 -20.44 2.81 28.96
CA GLY A 595 -21.06 3.77 29.89
C GLY A 595 -22.31 4.47 29.35
N ALA A 596 -22.92 3.96 28.27
CA ALA A 596 -24.07 4.57 27.61
C ALA A 596 -25.39 4.50 28.40
N ILE A 597 -25.46 3.76 29.50
CA ILE A 597 -26.69 3.55 30.27
C ILE A 597 -26.58 4.27 31.61
N ARG A 598 -27.55 5.13 31.92
CA ARG A 598 -27.71 5.80 33.21
C ARG A 598 -29.13 5.60 33.71
N LYS A 599 -29.31 4.75 34.72
CA LYS A 599 -30.65 4.34 35.21
C LYS A 599 -31.58 3.94 34.06
N GLU A 600 -32.73 4.60 33.90
CA GLU A 600 -33.70 4.39 32.84
C GLU A 600 -33.28 4.98 31.47
N LYS A 601 -32.29 5.87 31.41
CA LYS A 601 -31.88 6.54 30.17
C LYS A 601 -30.74 5.80 29.48
N VAL A 602 -30.86 5.69 28.16
CA VAL A 602 -29.81 5.14 27.27
C VAL A 602 -29.39 6.24 26.31
N ASP A 603 -28.10 6.57 26.32
CA ASP A 603 -27.50 7.41 25.30
C ASP A 603 -27.26 6.55 24.05
N PHE A 604 -28.16 6.67 23.06
CA PHE A 604 -28.08 5.89 21.83
C PHE A 604 -26.84 6.22 21.01
N LYS A 605 -26.32 7.46 21.08
CA LYS A 605 -25.09 7.87 20.39
C LYS A 605 -23.85 7.19 20.95
N GLU A 606 -23.92 6.66 22.17
CA GLU A 606 -22.84 5.95 22.89
C GLU A 606 -23.11 4.44 23.06
N CYS A 607 -24.34 3.98 22.81
CA CYS A 607 -24.69 2.57 22.80
C CYS A 607 -24.13 1.85 21.55
N VAL A 608 -23.27 0.85 21.76
CA VAL A 608 -22.70 0.02 20.68
C VAL A 608 -23.49 -1.27 20.42
N ARG A 609 -24.72 -1.40 20.94
CA ARG A 609 -25.58 -2.59 20.80
C ARG A 609 -24.85 -3.92 21.01
N CYS A 610 -24.11 -3.99 22.11
CA CYS A 610 -23.37 -5.20 22.50
C CYS A 610 -24.20 -6.25 23.25
N ASP A 611 -25.49 -5.99 23.51
CA ASP A 611 -26.42 -6.91 24.16
C ASP A 611 -26.03 -7.47 25.54
N ILE A 612 -24.91 -7.04 26.13
CA ILE A 612 -24.47 -7.50 27.46
C ILE A 612 -25.52 -7.21 28.53
N CYS A 613 -26.22 -6.07 28.42
CA CYS A 613 -27.31 -5.72 29.32
C CYS A 613 -28.53 -6.63 29.12
N GLU A 614 -28.92 -6.93 27.88
CA GLU A 614 -30.05 -7.80 27.56
C GLU A 614 -29.75 -9.26 27.95
N SER A 615 -28.55 -9.77 27.63
CA SER A 615 -28.14 -11.13 27.98
C SER A 615 -28.12 -11.37 29.49
N LYS A 616 -27.72 -10.37 30.28
CA LYS A 616 -27.75 -10.44 31.75
C LYS A 616 -29.16 -10.47 32.31
N LEU A 617 -30.10 -9.74 31.69
CA LEU A 617 -31.51 -9.79 32.08
C LEU A 617 -32.14 -11.16 31.79
N ILE A 618 -31.90 -11.71 30.60
CA ILE A 618 -32.39 -13.04 30.19
C ILE A 618 -31.84 -14.13 31.13
N GLN A 619 -30.54 -14.08 31.44
CA GLN A 619 -29.90 -15.05 32.34
C GLN A 619 -30.22 -14.80 33.82
N LYS A 620 -30.99 -13.75 34.14
CA LYS A 620 -31.23 -13.27 35.52
C LYS A 620 -29.91 -13.07 36.30
N ALA A 621 -28.84 -12.76 35.57
CA ALA A 621 -27.48 -12.63 36.07
C ALA A 621 -27.22 -11.20 36.56
N GLY A 622 -27.55 -10.96 37.83
CA GLY A 622 -27.34 -9.66 38.48
C GLY A 622 -28.50 -9.24 39.36
N VAL A 623 -28.97 -10.10 40.26
CA VAL A 623 -30.06 -9.73 41.18
C VAL A 623 -29.63 -8.52 42.02
N CYS A 624 -30.45 -7.49 42.07
CA CYS A 624 -30.33 -6.48 43.12
C CYS A 624 -30.42 -7.26 44.45
N LYS A 625 -29.41 -7.17 45.32
CA LYS A 625 -29.41 -7.89 46.62
C LYS A 625 -30.51 -7.42 47.59
N HIS A 626 -31.34 -6.46 47.16
CA HIS A 626 -32.37 -5.80 47.93
C HIS A 626 -33.75 -6.27 47.42
N SER A 627 -34.62 -6.70 48.32
CA SER A 627 -36.04 -6.92 48.00
C SER A 627 -36.73 -5.58 47.72
N VAL A 628 -37.82 -5.59 46.94
CA VAL A 628 -38.62 -4.38 46.65
C VAL A 628 -39.05 -3.69 47.96
N ALA A 629 -39.46 -4.47 48.96
CA ALA A 629 -39.79 -3.99 50.31
C ALA A 629 -38.62 -3.25 51.01
N SER A 630 -37.37 -3.72 50.80
CA SER A 630 -36.18 -3.05 51.38
C SER A 630 -35.81 -1.74 50.68
N LEU A 631 -36.34 -1.50 49.47
CA LEU A 631 -36.16 -0.25 48.73
C LEU A 631 -37.24 0.77 49.10
N GLU A 632 -38.49 0.33 49.30
CA GLU A 632 -39.57 1.16 49.83
C GLU A 632 -39.26 1.68 51.24
N TYR A 633 -38.72 0.84 52.13
CA TYR A 633 -38.27 1.26 53.47
C TYR A 633 -37.17 2.33 53.43
N ARG A 634 -36.40 2.41 52.33
CA ARG A 634 -35.36 3.43 52.09
C ARG A 634 -35.90 4.67 51.35
N GLY A 635 -37.22 4.83 51.26
CA GLY A 635 -37.88 5.98 50.65
C GLY A 635 -37.89 5.97 49.12
N VAL A 636 -37.60 4.83 48.48
CA VAL A 636 -37.65 4.70 47.02
C VAL A 636 -39.05 4.28 46.61
N ILE A 637 -39.82 5.19 46.02
CA ILE A 637 -41.17 4.90 45.50
C ILE A 637 -41.04 4.03 44.26
N VAL A 638 -41.40 2.75 44.38
CA VAL A 638 -41.52 1.83 43.24
C VAL A 638 -42.99 1.87 42.82
N ARG A 639 -43.31 2.54 41.71
CA ARG A 639 -44.66 2.45 41.12
C ARG A 639 -44.79 1.07 40.44
N GLY A 640 -45.85 0.36 40.80
CA GLY A 640 -46.17 -1.00 40.34
C GLY A 640 -46.87 -1.01 39.00
#